data_AF-A0A235BWD4-F1
#
_entry.id   AF-A0A235BWD4-F1
#
_cell.length_a   1.000
_cell.length_b   1.000
_cell.length_c   1.000
_cell.angle_alpha   90.00
_cell.angle_beta   90.00
_cell.angle_gamma   90.00
#
_symmetry.space_group_name_H-M   'P 1'
#
loop_
_entity.id
_entity.type
_entity.pdbx_description
1 polymer ?
#
loop_
_entity_poly.entity_id
_entity_poly.type
_entity_poly.pdbx_seq_one_letter_code
_entity_poly.pdbx_strand_id
1 'polypeptide(L)'
;MKKLLCFIALLILPAVALTDDSVFFTLVVQPDVMVILDCSGSMTWDMNGTPTWGDGSEDYPGLDTDGNGYSDDARLYIAKNAIHRIVQKREKFRWGLETYPGQKYGPMDWADWYRDTTDYTDSIKIPCDYTGDGYDNGQVLVNIAEAEPAHLQSISDYVDNKGPKELMAQGGTPIGGALFVAQQFYKGWEIPADNAKECRRYFCIVVSDGKETGWPDSNSHSPYKEARNLRYTMVDGEEYDIQTYVVGIAVPGGEGAQCLDSIARCGGTIHYYSAMSQAQLDSVLDIIASDILQKSFAFSAPEVPAVRIKQNDKLYIGSFIPSYSAFWEGRLKCYRLAPDGSLPVDPLGVPLEEPIWDAGEKLKAKSSDLRNIYTEKNGSRVPFRIPYVDGTMLGVPDTAVTDLINWVRGDNGMDWKLGDIFHSEPVAITSPNPFYFEEGYNDFKITYANRDRVILAAANDGMLHAFDAGEIAASDSFTDGTGDEVWAYIPHNLLPKLKDMRNSHQYMVDASPSAADVWIPLNTLDFTKDEDEWRTILVCGERSGGNHYFSLDITHTNNPDSLRMWEFTDTELGETWSKARISKIRIKETGAAKDKWVTVFGGGFHPNNEKGRALYFLDISDGDIIFKYDSTDNADIQYSFPSAPNLLDMPPLDNFVDRVYIGDMGGQMWRFDVSDSNTS
;
A
#
# COMPACT_ATOMS: atom_id res chain seq x y z
N MET A 1 -35.56 -56.38 -20.22
CA MET A 1 -34.40 -56.15 -19.33
C MET A 1 -33.13 -56.33 -20.16
N LYS A 2 -32.69 -55.25 -20.80
CA LYS A 2 -31.58 -55.22 -21.77
C LYS A 2 -30.57 -54.17 -21.31
N LYS A 3 -29.30 -54.58 -21.28
CA LYS A 3 -28.11 -53.73 -21.16
C LYS A 3 -28.14 -52.66 -22.25
N LEU A 4 -27.80 -51.41 -21.91
CA LEU A 4 -27.46 -50.39 -22.90
C LEU A 4 -26.09 -49.80 -22.54
N LEU A 5 -25.13 -50.06 -23.44
CA LEU A 5 -23.86 -49.36 -23.53
C LEU A 5 -24.13 -47.87 -23.82
N CYS A 6 -23.46 -46.97 -23.10
CA CYS A 6 -23.23 -45.61 -23.59
C CYS A 6 -21.79 -45.51 -24.10
N PHE A 7 -21.69 -45.19 -25.39
CA PHE A 7 -20.47 -44.88 -26.12
C PHE A 7 -19.78 -43.63 -25.53
N ILE A 8 -18.49 -43.74 -25.26
CA ILE A 8 -17.58 -42.60 -25.07
C ILE A 8 -17.23 -42.09 -26.46
N ALA A 9 -17.72 -40.90 -26.82
CA ALA A 9 -17.23 -40.16 -27.97
C ALA A 9 -15.99 -39.37 -27.54
N LEU A 10 -14.82 -39.83 -27.97
CA LEU A 10 -13.57 -39.07 -27.92
C LEU A 10 -13.72 -37.85 -28.84
N LEU A 11 -13.95 -36.68 -28.25
CA LEU A 11 -13.76 -35.40 -28.94
C LEU A 11 -12.27 -35.09 -28.91
N ILE A 12 -11.61 -35.34 -30.05
CA ILE A 12 -10.26 -34.85 -30.33
C ILE A 12 -10.40 -33.34 -30.54
N LEU A 13 -10.15 -32.56 -29.49
CA LEU A 13 -9.84 -31.14 -29.63
C LEU A 13 -8.41 -31.02 -30.17
N PRO A 14 -8.14 -30.12 -31.14
CA PRO A 14 -6.78 -29.88 -31.59
C PRO A 14 -5.97 -29.32 -30.41
N ALA A 15 -4.74 -29.78 -30.26
CA ALA A 15 -3.78 -29.22 -29.32
C ALA A 15 -3.61 -27.73 -29.61
N VAL A 16 -4.29 -26.90 -28.83
CA VAL A 16 -3.88 -25.51 -28.64
C VAL A 16 -2.61 -25.62 -27.82
N ALA A 17 -1.50 -25.12 -28.37
CA ALA A 17 -0.26 -25.00 -27.63
C ALA A 17 -0.58 -24.29 -26.30
N LEU A 18 -0.35 -24.97 -25.17
CA LEU A 18 -0.33 -24.35 -23.86
C LEU A 18 0.76 -23.29 -23.93
N THR A 19 0.33 -22.04 -24.10
CA THR A 19 1.19 -20.87 -24.00
C THR A 19 1.74 -20.82 -22.58
N ASP A 20 3.04 -20.62 -22.51
CA ASP A 20 3.83 -20.44 -21.31
C ASP A 20 3.18 -19.42 -20.34
N ASP A 21 2.77 -19.87 -19.15
CA ASP A 21 2.16 -19.04 -18.10
C ASP A 21 3.18 -18.13 -17.39
N SER A 22 4.44 -18.09 -17.84
CA SER A 22 5.45 -17.09 -17.43
C SER A 22 4.99 -15.63 -17.66
N VAL A 23 3.98 -15.44 -18.51
CA VAL A 23 3.41 -14.16 -18.91
C VAL A 23 2.47 -13.56 -17.84
N PHE A 24 1.92 -14.38 -16.94
CA PHE A 24 0.96 -13.93 -15.91
C PHE A 24 1.59 -13.14 -14.76
N PHE A 25 2.92 -13.22 -14.59
CA PHE A 25 3.67 -12.55 -13.52
C PHE A 25 4.73 -11.57 -14.02
N THR A 26 4.78 -11.28 -15.33
CA THR A 26 5.77 -10.36 -15.92
C THR A 26 5.21 -9.30 -16.87
N LEU A 27 3.93 -9.36 -17.28
CA LEU A 27 3.33 -8.28 -18.06
C LEU A 27 2.92 -7.12 -17.13
N VAL A 28 3.83 -6.17 -16.93
CA VAL A 28 3.44 -4.80 -16.61
C VAL A 28 2.77 -4.24 -17.86
N VAL A 29 1.44 -4.19 -17.87
CA VAL A 29 0.71 -3.46 -18.91
C VAL A 29 1.06 -1.98 -18.74
N GLN A 30 1.83 -1.43 -19.67
CA GLN A 30 2.29 -0.04 -19.60
C GLN A 30 1.07 0.91 -19.59
N PRO A 31 0.98 1.88 -18.69
CA PRO A 31 -0.08 2.88 -18.79
C PRO A 31 0.12 3.81 -19.98
N ASP A 32 -1.01 4.26 -20.52
CA ASP A 32 -1.06 5.29 -21.55
C ASP A 32 -1.19 6.66 -20.87
N VAL A 33 -0.18 7.51 -21.03
CA VAL A 33 -0.12 8.81 -20.36
C VAL A 33 0.03 9.94 -21.36
N MET A 34 -0.97 10.82 -21.42
CA MET A 34 -0.91 12.06 -22.18
C MET A 34 -0.34 13.19 -21.30
N VAL A 35 0.80 13.74 -21.68
CA VAL A 35 1.36 14.95 -21.06
C VAL A 35 0.86 16.17 -21.82
N ILE A 36 0.14 17.05 -21.16
CA ILE A 36 -0.29 18.35 -21.66
C ILE A 36 0.67 19.41 -21.09
N LEU A 37 1.51 19.98 -21.95
CA LEU A 37 2.46 21.02 -21.58
C LEU A 37 1.94 22.42 -21.95
N ASP A 38 1.90 23.29 -20.96
CA ASP A 38 1.67 24.71 -21.12
C ASP A 38 2.82 25.38 -21.87
N CYS A 39 2.49 25.93 -23.03
CA CYS A 39 3.39 26.75 -23.82
C CYS A 39 2.85 28.19 -23.94
N SER A 40 2.10 28.69 -22.96
CA SER A 40 1.60 30.07 -22.96
C SER A 40 2.72 31.08 -22.76
N GLY A 41 2.47 32.35 -23.08
CA GLY A 41 3.48 33.41 -22.97
C GLY A 41 4.02 33.62 -21.56
N SER A 42 3.26 33.30 -20.50
CA SER A 42 3.73 33.38 -19.11
C SER A 42 4.86 32.40 -18.80
N MET A 43 4.99 31.33 -19.60
CA MET A 43 6.08 30.35 -19.47
C MET A 43 7.45 30.91 -19.90
N THR A 44 7.52 32.13 -20.44
CA THR A 44 8.77 32.90 -20.69
C THR A 44 9.29 33.63 -19.44
N TRP A 45 8.68 33.42 -18.28
CA TRP A 45 9.15 34.01 -17.03
C TRP A 45 9.99 32.98 -16.28
N ASP A 46 10.87 33.45 -15.41
CA ASP A 46 11.61 32.58 -14.50
C ASP A 46 10.69 32.05 -13.37
N MET A 47 11.23 31.17 -12.52
CA MET A 47 10.51 30.62 -11.37
C MET A 47 10.12 31.66 -10.31
N ASN A 48 10.76 32.84 -10.32
CA ASN A 48 10.49 33.96 -9.39
C ASN A 48 9.49 34.98 -9.96
N GLY A 49 9.09 34.83 -11.23
CA GLY A 49 8.19 35.74 -11.93
C GLY A 49 8.89 36.91 -12.65
N THR A 50 10.19 36.83 -12.89
CA THR A 50 10.93 37.78 -13.72
C THR A 50 10.82 37.36 -15.19
N PRO A 51 10.43 38.25 -16.12
CA PRO A 51 10.46 37.94 -17.54
C PRO A 51 11.89 37.66 -18.02
N THR A 52 12.12 36.50 -18.63
CA THR A 52 13.42 36.19 -19.28
C THR A 52 13.45 36.69 -20.72
N TRP A 53 12.30 37.07 -21.30
CA TRP A 53 12.18 37.51 -22.71
C TRP A 53 12.58 36.45 -23.73
N GLY A 54 12.58 35.18 -23.32
CA GLY A 54 12.75 34.00 -24.16
C GLY A 54 12.19 32.78 -23.46
N ASP A 55 12.25 31.62 -24.10
CA ASP A 55 11.74 30.36 -23.57
C ASP A 55 12.84 29.31 -23.39
N GLY A 56 14.10 29.75 -23.49
CA GLY A 56 15.30 28.92 -23.38
C GLY A 56 15.54 28.05 -24.61
N SER A 57 14.82 28.26 -25.71
CA SER A 57 15.09 27.60 -26.99
C SER A 57 16.34 28.12 -27.68
N GLU A 58 16.86 27.34 -28.63
CA GLU A 58 18.03 27.74 -29.41
C GLU A 58 17.79 29.06 -30.16
N ASP A 59 16.57 29.26 -30.68
CA ASP A 59 16.18 30.46 -31.41
C ASP A 59 15.74 31.62 -30.49
N TYR A 60 15.24 31.31 -29.28
CA TYR A 60 14.76 32.30 -28.30
C TYR A 60 15.30 32.01 -26.89
N PRO A 61 16.63 32.08 -26.67
CA PRO A 61 17.23 31.67 -25.41
C PRO A 61 16.78 32.52 -24.22
N GLY A 62 16.53 33.82 -24.43
CA GLY A 62 16.17 34.73 -23.36
C GLY A 62 17.37 35.16 -22.50
N LEU A 63 17.07 35.82 -21.39
CA LEU A 63 18.03 36.34 -20.43
C LEU A 63 18.39 35.30 -19.37
N ASP A 64 19.68 35.24 -19.04
CA ASP A 64 20.21 34.66 -17.82
C ASP A 64 19.84 35.57 -16.63
N THR A 65 18.86 35.12 -15.84
CA THR A 65 18.28 35.84 -14.69
C THR A 65 18.93 35.47 -13.37
N ASP A 66 19.61 34.31 -13.27
CA ASP A 66 20.31 33.87 -12.05
C ASP A 66 21.83 34.19 -12.07
N GLY A 67 22.36 34.60 -13.22
CA GLY A 67 23.75 34.99 -13.44
C GLY A 67 24.72 33.83 -13.60
N ASN A 68 24.22 32.62 -13.91
CA ASN A 68 25.03 31.40 -14.01
C ASN A 68 25.77 31.25 -15.37
N GLY A 69 25.48 32.14 -16.34
CA GLY A 69 26.06 32.16 -17.68
C GLY A 69 25.25 31.41 -18.75
N TYR A 70 24.06 30.91 -18.42
CA TYR A 70 23.18 30.14 -19.28
C TYR A 70 21.78 30.76 -19.30
N SER A 71 21.10 30.72 -20.45
CA SER A 71 19.71 31.20 -20.57
C SER A 71 18.72 30.05 -20.35
N ASP A 72 18.79 29.37 -19.21
CA ASP A 72 17.99 28.19 -18.86
C ASP A 72 16.91 28.44 -17.80
N ASP A 73 16.62 29.70 -17.50
CA ASP A 73 15.77 30.09 -16.38
C ASP A 73 14.26 30.07 -16.66
N ALA A 74 13.86 30.08 -17.94
CA ALA A 74 12.45 30.15 -18.29
C ALA A 74 11.68 28.93 -17.76
N ARG A 75 10.46 29.13 -17.27
CA ARG A 75 9.56 28.05 -16.83
C ARG A 75 9.39 27.00 -17.92
N LEU A 76 9.26 27.41 -19.19
CA LEU A 76 9.17 26.48 -20.31
C LEU A 76 10.44 25.65 -20.47
N TYR A 77 11.63 26.25 -20.34
CA TYR A 77 12.90 25.51 -20.38
C TYR A 77 12.96 24.44 -19.29
N ILE A 78 12.61 24.81 -18.06
CA ILE A 78 12.61 23.92 -16.89
C ILE A 78 11.60 22.78 -17.09
N ALA A 79 10.41 23.09 -17.61
CA ALA A 79 9.37 22.11 -17.91
C ALA A 79 9.80 21.12 -19.01
N LYS A 80 10.36 21.64 -20.12
CA LYS A 80 10.91 20.84 -21.21
C LYS A 80 11.98 19.87 -20.70
N ASN A 81 12.93 20.36 -19.91
CA ASN A 81 14.00 19.54 -19.32
C ASN A 81 13.46 18.45 -18.38
N ALA A 82 12.47 18.77 -17.54
CA ALA A 82 11.85 17.81 -16.62
C ALA A 82 11.08 16.70 -17.38
N ILE A 83 10.33 17.09 -18.42
CA ILE A 83 9.61 16.15 -19.29
C ILE A 83 10.59 15.26 -20.06
N HIS A 84 11.65 15.83 -20.62
CA HIS A 84 12.71 15.08 -21.30
C HIS A 84 13.29 13.99 -20.38
N ARG A 85 13.61 14.36 -19.13
CA ARG A 85 14.15 13.43 -18.13
C ARG A 85 13.17 12.33 -17.74
N ILE A 86 11.91 12.66 -17.45
CA ILE A 86 10.95 11.65 -16.95
C ILE A 86 10.56 10.66 -18.04
N VAL A 87 10.38 11.12 -19.29
CA VAL A 87 10.03 10.27 -20.43
C VAL A 87 11.16 9.28 -20.74
N GLN A 88 12.42 9.70 -20.63
CA GLN A 88 13.57 8.81 -20.78
C GLN A 88 13.77 7.87 -19.58
N LYS A 89 13.52 8.35 -18.36
CA LYS A 89 13.70 7.56 -17.12
C LYS A 89 12.67 6.44 -16.98
N ARG A 90 11.50 6.57 -17.61
CA ARG A 90 10.33 5.71 -17.38
C ARG A 90 9.94 4.94 -18.65
N GLU A 91 10.77 3.96 -19.00
CA GLU A 91 10.55 3.03 -20.13
C GLU A 91 9.31 2.13 -20.00
N LYS A 92 8.64 2.13 -18.83
CA LYS A 92 7.43 1.34 -18.55
C LYS A 92 6.12 2.06 -18.85
N PHE A 93 6.16 3.16 -19.60
CA PHE A 93 5.02 4.02 -19.89
C PHE A 93 4.92 4.28 -21.38
N ARG A 94 3.68 4.37 -21.87
CA ARG A 94 3.41 4.85 -23.21
C ARG A 94 3.09 6.33 -23.14
N TRP A 95 4.02 7.15 -23.60
CA TRP A 95 3.92 8.60 -23.50
C TRP A 95 3.31 9.21 -24.76
N GLY A 96 2.40 10.16 -24.57
CA GLY A 96 1.96 11.12 -25.58
C GLY A 96 2.30 12.53 -25.13
N LEU A 97 2.42 13.44 -26.10
CA LEU A 97 2.67 14.85 -25.85
C LEU A 97 1.62 15.70 -26.56
N GLU A 98 0.97 16.55 -25.79
CA GLU A 98 0.02 17.56 -26.21
C GLU A 98 0.49 18.94 -25.72
N THR A 99 0.20 19.97 -26.49
CA THR A 99 0.48 21.37 -26.13
C THR A 99 -0.76 22.24 -26.35
N TYR A 100 -0.69 23.48 -25.89
CA TYR A 100 -1.63 24.52 -26.29
C TYR A 100 -1.32 25.00 -27.72
N PRO A 101 -2.34 25.32 -28.52
CA PRO A 101 -2.15 25.79 -29.89
C PRO A 101 -1.36 27.11 -29.88
N GLY A 102 -0.22 27.13 -30.56
CA GLY A 102 0.55 28.37 -30.75
C GLY A 102 -0.24 29.35 -31.64
N GLN A 103 -0.49 30.55 -31.13
CA GLN A 103 -1.02 31.63 -31.95
C GLN A 103 0.07 32.10 -32.92
N LYS A 104 0.19 31.53 -34.13
CA LYS A 104 1.15 32.03 -35.14
C LYS A 104 0.93 33.53 -35.39
N TYR A 105 1.72 34.35 -34.74
CA TYR A 105 1.96 35.71 -35.19
C TYR A 105 2.99 35.64 -36.33
N GLY A 106 2.77 36.38 -37.41
CA GLY A 106 3.74 36.51 -38.51
C GLY A 106 5.08 37.10 -38.01
N PRO A 107 6.07 37.38 -38.88
CA PRO A 107 7.35 37.93 -38.44
C PRO A 107 7.11 39.25 -37.68
N MET A 108 7.14 39.18 -36.35
CA MET A 108 6.78 40.25 -35.45
C MET A 108 8.00 41.10 -35.15
N ASP A 109 7.87 42.40 -35.38
CA ASP A 109 8.85 43.39 -34.95
C ASP A 109 8.88 43.43 -33.41
N TRP A 110 10.06 43.60 -32.84
CA TRP A 110 10.45 43.48 -31.42
C TRP A 110 9.62 44.29 -30.38
N ALA A 111 8.59 45.04 -30.81
CA ALA A 111 7.78 45.92 -29.98
C ALA A 111 6.30 45.50 -29.83
N ASP A 112 5.81 44.47 -30.53
CA ASP A 112 4.38 44.10 -30.55
C ASP A 112 3.99 42.90 -29.66
N TRP A 113 4.83 42.54 -28.68
CA TRP A 113 4.68 41.38 -27.79
C TRP A 113 3.42 41.35 -26.88
N TYR A 114 2.47 42.29 -27.05
CA TYR A 114 1.30 42.41 -26.16
C TYR A 114 -0.04 42.88 -26.82
N ARG A 115 -0.20 42.92 -28.15
CA ARG A 115 -1.50 43.34 -28.75
C ARG A 115 -1.99 42.57 -29.98
N ASP A 116 -3.14 41.93 -29.76
CA ASP A 116 -4.40 42.01 -30.53
C ASP A 116 -4.51 41.35 -31.91
N THR A 117 -5.73 40.83 -32.06
CA THR A 117 -6.45 40.11 -33.11
C THR A 117 -6.30 40.62 -34.54
N THR A 118 -6.07 39.69 -35.48
CA THR A 118 -6.80 39.47 -36.76
C THR A 118 -5.90 38.90 -37.88
N ASP A 119 -6.48 37.95 -38.61
CA ASP A 119 -6.18 37.52 -39.99
C ASP A 119 -5.05 36.50 -40.34
N TYR A 120 -5.56 35.37 -40.87
CA TYR A 120 -5.15 34.61 -42.07
C TYR A 120 -4.03 33.54 -42.03
N THR A 121 -4.52 32.30 -42.17
CA THR A 121 -4.15 31.22 -43.12
C THR A 121 -2.67 31.00 -43.49
N ASP A 122 -2.12 29.85 -43.08
CA ASP A 122 -1.83 28.77 -44.05
C ASP A 122 -1.42 27.47 -43.34
N SER A 123 -2.11 26.39 -43.74
CA SER A 123 -2.09 25.06 -43.13
C SER A 123 -1.13 24.11 -43.86
N ILE A 124 -0.18 23.52 -43.14
CA ILE A 124 0.47 22.26 -43.53
C ILE A 124 -0.17 21.15 -42.69
N LYS A 125 -0.86 20.23 -43.38
CA LYS A 125 -1.63 19.12 -42.81
C LYS A 125 -0.72 17.98 -42.36
N ILE A 126 -0.94 17.48 -41.15
CA ILE A 126 -0.58 16.12 -40.71
C ILE A 126 -1.88 15.41 -40.31
N PRO A 127 -2.07 14.10 -40.62
CA PRO A 127 -3.37 13.47 -40.59
C PRO A 127 -3.70 12.83 -39.23
N CYS A 128 -4.68 13.40 -38.52
CA CYS A 128 -5.79 12.66 -37.91
C CYS A 128 -6.94 13.65 -37.70
N ASP A 129 -8.10 13.31 -38.27
CA ASP A 129 -9.26 14.19 -38.44
C ASP A 129 -10.15 14.07 -37.20
N TYR A 130 -10.08 15.06 -36.30
CA TYR A 130 -11.22 15.50 -35.51
C TYR A 130 -11.20 17.02 -35.44
N THR A 131 -11.98 17.65 -36.32
CA THR A 131 -12.13 19.10 -36.46
C THR A 131 -13.26 19.59 -35.56
N GLY A 132 -12.88 20.26 -34.48
CA GLY A 132 -13.63 21.41 -34.00
C GLY A 132 -12.78 22.64 -34.32
N ASP A 133 -13.16 23.39 -35.34
CA ASP A 133 -12.50 24.65 -35.73
C ASP A 133 -12.71 25.71 -34.62
N GLY A 134 -11.86 25.68 -33.59
CA GLY A 134 -11.90 26.60 -32.46
C GLY A 134 -10.50 26.94 -32.00
N TYR A 135 -10.23 28.24 -31.86
CA TYR A 135 -8.97 28.84 -31.41
C TYR A 135 -8.54 28.46 -29.98
N ASP A 136 -9.32 27.60 -29.30
CA ASP A 136 -9.19 27.23 -27.90
C ASP A 136 -8.88 25.75 -27.67
N ASN A 137 -8.70 24.93 -28.72
CA ASN A 137 -8.48 23.47 -28.59
C ASN A 137 -7.00 23.09 -28.52
N GLY A 138 -6.63 22.11 -27.68
CA GLY A 138 -5.26 21.59 -27.60
C GLY A 138 -4.75 20.94 -28.88
N GLN A 139 -3.46 20.66 -28.93
CA GLN A 139 -2.80 20.03 -30.08
C GLN A 139 -1.93 18.85 -29.64
N VAL A 140 -2.34 17.64 -30.03
CA VAL A 140 -1.48 16.44 -29.88
C VAL A 140 -0.32 16.53 -30.87
N LEU A 141 0.90 16.61 -30.34
CA LEU A 141 2.15 16.68 -31.11
C LEU A 141 2.71 15.28 -31.37
N VAL A 142 2.56 14.41 -30.38
CA VAL A 142 3.05 13.04 -30.39
C VAL A 142 1.97 12.13 -29.83
N ASN A 143 1.52 11.17 -30.64
CA ASN A 143 0.55 10.16 -30.22
C ASN A 143 1.12 9.22 -29.17
N ILE A 144 0.26 8.58 -28.38
CA ILE A 144 0.68 7.58 -27.40
C ILE A 144 1.15 6.29 -28.10
N ALA A 145 2.42 5.92 -27.92
CA ALA A 145 2.98 4.67 -28.43
C ALA A 145 3.93 4.01 -27.41
N GLU A 146 4.33 2.77 -27.70
CA GLU A 146 5.33 2.02 -26.92
C GLU A 146 6.61 2.86 -26.74
N ALA A 147 7.25 2.72 -25.56
CA ALA A 147 8.44 3.48 -25.16
C ALA A 147 9.72 3.11 -25.94
N GLU A 148 9.60 2.85 -27.23
CA GLU A 148 10.71 2.54 -28.11
C GLU A 148 11.61 3.78 -28.28
N PRO A 149 12.93 3.61 -28.43
CA PRO A 149 13.86 4.73 -28.54
C PRO A 149 13.47 5.77 -29.60
N ALA A 150 12.92 5.33 -30.75
CA ALA A 150 12.46 6.23 -31.80
C ALA A 150 11.23 7.06 -31.39
N HIS A 151 10.34 6.49 -30.58
CA HIS A 151 9.17 7.17 -30.05
C HIS A 151 9.55 8.20 -28.98
N LEU A 152 10.38 7.79 -28.01
CA LEU A 152 10.89 8.69 -26.98
C LEU A 152 11.74 9.83 -27.58
N GLN A 153 12.45 9.55 -28.69
CA GLN A 153 13.13 10.58 -29.45
C GLN A 153 12.14 11.55 -30.11
N SER A 154 11.00 11.08 -30.62
CA SER A 154 9.98 11.98 -31.21
C SER A 154 9.39 12.97 -30.21
N ILE A 155 9.32 12.59 -28.93
CA ILE A 155 8.97 13.51 -27.82
C ILE A 155 10.15 14.44 -27.54
N SER A 156 11.36 13.88 -27.44
CA SER A 156 12.60 14.64 -27.17
C SER A 156 12.86 15.72 -28.21
N ASP A 157 12.51 15.50 -29.48
CA ASP A 157 12.61 16.51 -30.54
C ASP A 157 11.85 17.83 -30.22
N TYR A 158 10.82 17.77 -29.36
CA TYR A 158 10.04 18.93 -28.92
C TYR A 158 10.57 19.53 -27.60
N VAL A 159 11.22 18.74 -26.74
CA VAL A 159 11.56 19.10 -25.34
C VAL A 159 13.06 19.05 -24.97
N ASP A 160 13.96 18.64 -25.87
CA ASP A 160 15.43 18.59 -25.64
C ASP A 160 16.15 19.90 -26.03
N ASN A 161 15.38 20.98 -26.18
CA ASN A 161 15.86 22.34 -26.40
C ASN A 161 16.76 22.56 -27.62
N LYS A 162 16.61 21.72 -28.67
CA LYS A 162 17.48 21.72 -29.84
C LYS A 162 16.70 21.35 -31.10
N GLY A 163 16.72 22.24 -32.09
CA GLY A 163 16.29 21.96 -33.45
C GLY A 163 14.89 22.44 -33.85
N PRO A 164 14.47 22.16 -35.09
CA PRO A 164 13.37 22.87 -35.76
C PRO A 164 11.96 22.52 -35.28
N LYS A 165 11.83 21.54 -34.37
CA LYS A 165 10.55 21.10 -33.78
C LYS A 165 10.40 21.56 -32.34
N GLU A 166 11.36 22.29 -31.79
CA GLU A 166 11.35 22.69 -30.39
C GLU A 166 10.09 23.47 -30.00
N LEU A 167 9.55 23.19 -28.81
CA LEU A 167 8.41 23.94 -28.27
C LEU A 167 8.82 25.35 -27.84
N MET A 168 8.00 26.30 -28.28
CA MET A 168 8.15 27.72 -28.00
C MET A 168 6.92 28.26 -27.27
N ALA A 169 7.14 29.26 -26.41
CA ALA A 169 6.10 29.88 -25.63
C ALA A 169 5.33 30.94 -26.44
N GLN A 170 4.01 30.82 -26.56
CA GLN A 170 3.16 31.76 -27.28
C GLN A 170 1.69 31.68 -26.84
N GLY A 171 1.02 32.84 -26.77
CA GLY A 171 -0.43 32.92 -26.59
C GLY A 171 -0.92 32.73 -25.15
N GLY A 172 -2.20 32.40 -25.01
CA GLY A 172 -2.88 32.19 -23.72
C GLY A 172 -2.82 30.75 -23.22
N THR A 173 -3.57 30.47 -22.15
CA THR A 173 -3.58 29.20 -21.41
C THR A 173 -4.95 28.51 -21.54
N PRO A 174 -5.24 27.81 -22.66
CA PRO A 174 -6.52 27.13 -22.90
C PRO A 174 -6.51 25.68 -22.37
N ILE A 175 -6.35 25.49 -21.06
CA ILE A 175 -6.32 24.17 -20.41
C ILE A 175 -7.62 23.40 -20.68
N GLY A 176 -8.76 24.09 -20.72
CA GLY A 176 -10.04 23.45 -20.95
C GLY A 176 -10.15 22.77 -22.30
N GLY A 177 -9.75 23.45 -23.39
CA GLY A 177 -9.77 22.83 -24.70
C GLY A 177 -8.66 21.79 -24.91
N ALA A 178 -7.55 21.86 -24.18
CA ALA A 178 -6.56 20.79 -24.15
C ALA A 178 -7.11 19.52 -23.49
N LEU A 179 -7.78 19.64 -22.33
CA LEU A 179 -8.45 18.51 -21.69
C LEU A 179 -9.56 17.91 -22.56
N PHE A 180 -10.27 18.74 -23.32
CA PHE A 180 -11.22 18.28 -24.32
C PHE A 180 -10.55 17.47 -25.43
N VAL A 181 -9.42 17.93 -25.96
CA VAL A 181 -8.67 17.23 -27.00
C VAL A 181 -8.08 15.93 -26.48
N ALA A 182 -7.51 15.90 -25.28
CA ALA A 182 -7.10 14.66 -24.63
C ALA A 182 -8.27 13.68 -24.48
N GLN A 183 -9.48 14.17 -24.13
CA GLN A 183 -10.68 13.34 -24.10
C GLN A 183 -11.02 12.76 -25.48
N GLN A 184 -11.03 13.60 -26.52
CA GLN A 184 -11.32 13.14 -27.88
C GLN A 184 -10.27 12.17 -28.39
N PHE A 185 -9.00 12.39 -28.03
CA PHE A 185 -7.91 11.46 -28.29
C PHE A 185 -8.26 10.09 -27.71
N TYR A 186 -8.47 9.97 -26.40
CA TYR A 186 -8.82 8.67 -25.80
C TYR A 186 -10.12 8.05 -26.34
N LYS A 187 -11.13 8.85 -26.73
CA LYS A 187 -12.38 8.35 -27.34
C LYS A 187 -12.19 7.77 -28.74
N GLY A 188 -11.41 8.45 -29.58
CA GLY A 188 -11.22 8.11 -31.00
C GLY A 188 -9.99 7.26 -31.28
N TRP A 189 -9.17 7.01 -30.26
CA TRP A 189 -7.91 6.29 -30.37
C TRP A 189 -8.15 4.78 -30.38
N GLU A 190 -8.22 4.19 -31.58
CA GLU A 190 -7.98 2.76 -31.76
C GLU A 190 -6.48 2.50 -31.59
N ILE A 191 -6.09 1.76 -30.54
CA ILE A 191 -4.71 1.29 -30.41
C ILE A 191 -4.51 0.13 -31.41
N PRO A 192 -3.73 0.31 -32.50
CA PRO A 192 -3.57 -0.77 -33.47
C PRO A 192 -2.74 -1.88 -32.83
N ALA A 193 -3.30 -3.10 -32.76
CA ALA A 193 -2.64 -4.30 -32.24
C ALA A 193 -2.23 -4.26 -30.75
N ASP A 194 -3.08 -3.72 -29.88
CA ASP A 194 -2.90 -3.84 -28.43
C ASP A 194 -3.57 -5.08 -27.84
N ASN A 195 -2.76 -6.11 -27.61
CA ASN A 195 -3.20 -7.37 -26.99
C ASN A 195 -3.52 -7.24 -25.49
N ALA A 196 -3.23 -6.10 -24.86
CA ALA A 196 -3.45 -5.83 -23.44
C ALA A 196 -4.48 -4.72 -23.17
N LYS A 197 -5.24 -4.32 -24.21
CA LYS A 197 -6.18 -3.19 -24.16
C LYS A 197 -7.21 -3.26 -23.03
N GLU A 198 -7.68 -4.47 -22.68
CA GLU A 198 -8.70 -4.68 -21.65
C GLU A 198 -8.19 -4.40 -20.22
N CYS A 199 -6.87 -4.41 -20.01
CA CYS A 199 -6.23 -4.19 -18.72
C CYS A 199 -5.45 -2.87 -18.64
N ARG A 200 -5.38 -2.11 -19.75
CA ARG A 200 -4.60 -0.88 -19.82
C ARG A 200 -5.30 0.25 -19.08
N ARG A 201 -4.53 1.04 -18.34
CA ARG A 201 -5.00 2.23 -17.64
C ARG A 201 -4.52 3.49 -18.36
N TYR A 202 -5.35 4.52 -18.35
CA TYR A 202 -5.15 5.78 -19.04
C TYR A 202 -5.02 6.93 -18.03
N PHE A 203 -4.09 7.86 -18.24
CA PHE A 203 -3.86 8.99 -17.35
C PHE A 203 -3.50 10.25 -18.12
N CYS A 204 -3.71 11.41 -17.50
CA CYS A 204 -3.31 12.70 -18.05
C CYS A 204 -2.45 13.46 -17.03
N ILE A 205 -1.41 14.15 -17.50
CA ILE A 205 -0.58 15.05 -16.70
C ILE A 205 -0.63 16.44 -17.34
N VAL A 206 -1.21 17.41 -16.64
CA VAL A 206 -1.21 18.82 -17.03
C VAL A 206 -0.06 19.53 -16.33
N VAL A 207 0.82 20.19 -17.08
CA VAL A 207 1.92 21.00 -16.56
C VAL A 207 1.67 22.44 -16.98
N SER A 208 1.37 23.34 -16.03
CA SER A 208 1.00 24.74 -16.31
C SER A 208 1.52 25.71 -15.24
N ASP A 209 1.74 26.98 -15.61
CA ASP A 209 2.15 28.02 -14.67
C ASP A 209 0.99 28.87 -14.12
N GLY A 210 -0.27 28.46 -14.35
CA GLY A 210 -1.38 29.03 -13.60
C GLY A 210 -2.76 28.92 -14.22
N LYS A 211 -3.42 30.08 -14.31
CA LYS A 211 -4.87 30.19 -14.53
C LYS A 211 -5.22 30.01 -16.01
N GLU A 212 -6.36 29.38 -16.27
CA GLU A 212 -7.03 29.40 -17.56
C GLU A 212 -7.24 30.85 -18.05
N THR A 213 -6.81 31.15 -19.28
CA THR A 213 -6.97 32.48 -19.90
C THR A 213 -7.64 32.46 -21.29
N GLY A 214 -8.23 31.32 -21.70
CA GLY A 214 -9.05 31.20 -22.92
C GLY A 214 -10.29 32.11 -22.92
N TRP A 215 -10.63 32.70 -24.08
CA TRP A 215 -11.56 33.85 -24.23
C TRP A 215 -13.05 33.53 -23.96
N PRO A 216 -13.89 34.55 -23.64
CA PRO A 216 -15.27 34.40 -23.16
C PRO A 216 -16.30 34.28 -24.29
N ASP A 217 -16.13 33.31 -25.18
CA ASP A 217 -17.07 33.07 -26.29
C ASP A 217 -17.87 31.78 -26.02
N SER A 218 -19.10 31.70 -26.54
CA SER A 218 -20.16 30.76 -26.14
C SER A 218 -19.91 29.25 -26.37
N ASN A 219 -18.70 28.88 -26.78
CA ASN A 219 -18.22 27.49 -26.94
C ASN A 219 -17.04 27.15 -25.98
N SER A 220 -16.84 27.94 -24.93
CA SER A 220 -15.72 27.81 -24.00
C SER A 220 -15.72 26.47 -23.26
N HIS A 221 -14.67 25.68 -23.50
CA HIS A 221 -14.36 24.47 -22.75
C HIS A 221 -13.92 24.85 -21.33
N SER A 222 -14.78 24.64 -20.33
CA SER A 222 -14.39 24.87 -18.94
C SER A 222 -13.38 23.80 -18.50
N PRO A 223 -12.20 24.17 -17.96
CA PRO A 223 -11.20 23.18 -17.56
C PRO A 223 -11.70 22.22 -16.47
N TYR A 224 -12.62 22.66 -15.60
CA TYR A 224 -13.24 21.81 -14.59
C TYR A 224 -14.22 20.81 -15.20
N LYS A 225 -14.99 21.25 -16.19
CA LYS A 225 -15.93 20.39 -16.91
C LYS A 225 -15.18 19.37 -17.74
N GLU A 226 -14.15 19.80 -18.47
CA GLU A 226 -13.40 18.91 -19.35
C GLU A 226 -12.49 17.95 -18.57
N ALA A 227 -11.93 18.34 -17.42
CA ALA A 227 -11.27 17.40 -16.52
C ALA A 227 -12.23 16.30 -16.02
N ARG A 228 -13.48 16.68 -15.68
CA ARG A 228 -14.51 15.72 -15.28
C ARG A 228 -14.94 14.84 -16.46
N ASN A 229 -15.07 15.40 -17.66
CA ASN A 229 -15.42 14.65 -18.85
C ASN A 229 -14.32 13.66 -19.24
N LEU A 230 -13.04 14.06 -19.14
CA LEU A 230 -11.89 13.21 -19.35
C LEU A 230 -11.90 12.03 -18.38
N ARG A 231 -12.20 12.30 -17.10
CA ARG A 231 -12.32 11.27 -16.07
C ARG A 231 -13.32 10.17 -16.40
N TYR A 232 -14.42 10.46 -17.10
CA TYR A 232 -15.46 9.46 -17.45
C TYR A 232 -15.51 9.24 -18.96
N THR A 233 -14.37 8.90 -19.54
CA THR A 233 -14.25 8.72 -20.99
C THR A 233 -14.62 7.31 -21.41
N MET A 234 -15.43 7.21 -22.46
CA MET A 234 -15.71 5.94 -23.13
C MET A 234 -14.58 5.63 -24.12
N VAL A 235 -13.84 4.55 -23.88
CA VAL A 235 -12.79 4.03 -24.77
C VAL A 235 -13.26 2.64 -25.24
N ASP A 236 -13.37 2.43 -26.54
CA ASP A 236 -13.89 1.18 -27.14
C ASP A 236 -15.27 0.72 -26.62
N GLY A 237 -16.09 1.66 -26.10
CA GLY A 237 -17.43 1.36 -25.57
C GLY A 237 -17.47 1.01 -24.08
N GLU A 238 -16.33 1.04 -23.38
CA GLU A 238 -16.22 0.88 -21.92
C GLU A 238 -15.83 2.21 -21.26
N GLU A 239 -16.34 2.48 -20.05
CA GLU A 239 -16.01 3.70 -19.30
C GLU A 239 -14.72 3.51 -18.49
N TYR A 240 -13.77 4.45 -18.60
CA TYR A 240 -12.51 4.43 -17.86
C TYR A 240 -12.36 5.67 -16.96
N ASP A 241 -11.85 5.48 -15.73
CA ASP A 241 -11.42 6.55 -14.80
C ASP A 241 -10.07 7.14 -15.22
N ILE A 242 -10.06 8.08 -16.17
CA ILE A 242 -8.83 8.73 -16.64
C ILE A 242 -8.43 9.84 -15.69
N GLN A 243 -7.54 9.54 -14.74
CA GLN A 243 -7.14 10.51 -13.72
C GLN A 243 -6.23 11.61 -14.30
N THR A 244 -6.53 12.85 -13.95
CA THR A 244 -5.76 14.03 -14.37
C THR A 244 -4.90 14.54 -13.21
N TYR A 245 -3.58 14.39 -13.33
CA TYR A 245 -2.60 15.01 -12.46
C TYR A 245 -2.30 16.42 -12.94
N VAL A 246 -2.16 17.36 -12.02
CA VAL A 246 -1.90 18.76 -12.36
C VAL A 246 -0.64 19.23 -11.63
N VAL A 247 0.30 19.78 -12.37
CA VAL A 247 1.57 20.34 -11.88
C VAL A 247 1.58 21.83 -12.15
N GLY A 248 1.67 22.61 -11.06
CA GLY A 248 1.76 24.07 -11.08
C GLY A 248 3.21 24.52 -11.01
N ILE A 249 3.73 25.11 -12.08
CA ILE A 249 5.09 25.66 -12.14
C ILE A 249 5.09 27.10 -11.66
N ALA A 250 5.88 27.40 -10.62
CA ALA A 250 5.93 28.74 -10.02
C ALA A 250 4.56 29.27 -9.55
N VAL A 251 3.68 28.38 -9.10
CA VAL A 251 2.33 28.71 -8.59
C VAL A 251 2.25 28.49 -7.07
N PRO A 252 2.65 29.48 -6.23
CA PRO A 252 2.66 29.35 -4.77
C PRO A 252 1.28 29.60 -4.13
N GLY A 253 0.28 30.10 -4.86
CA GLY A 253 -1.05 30.41 -4.33
C GLY A 253 -1.90 31.31 -5.25
N GLY A 254 -3.06 31.75 -4.77
CA GLY A 254 -3.95 32.67 -5.50
C GLY A 254 -4.89 31.99 -6.50
N GLU A 255 -5.46 32.76 -7.43
CA GLU A 255 -6.47 32.24 -8.38
C GLU A 255 -5.93 31.14 -9.31
N GLY A 256 -4.65 31.21 -9.68
CA GLY A 256 -3.98 30.15 -10.46
C GLY A 256 -3.94 28.83 -9.70
N ALA A 257 -3.50 28.86 -8.43
CA ALA A 257 -3.51 27.68 -7.56
C ALA A 257 -4.91 27.09 -7.38
N GLN A 258 -5.92 27.95 -7.14
CA GLN A 258 -7.31 27.51 -7.02
C GLN A 258 -7.85 26.88 -8.30
N CYS A 259 -7.46 27.41 -9.46
CA CYS A 259 -7.82 26.87 -10.76
C CYS A 259 -7.21 25.48 -10.94
N LEU A 260 -5.88 25.35 -10.78
CA LEU A 260 -5.18 24.07 -10.92
C LEU A 260 -5.67 23.01 -9.93
N ASP A 261 -5.92 23.40 -8.67
CA ASP A 261 -6.47 22.50 -7.65
C ASP A 261 -7.88 22.01 -8.00
N SER A 262 -8.71 22.89 -8.57
CA SER A 262 -10.05 22.53 -9.02
C SER A 262 -10.03 21.59 -10.22
N ILE A 263 -9.05 21.74 -11.12
CA ILE A 263 -8.83 20.83 -12.25
C ILE A 263 -8.43 19.44 -11.72
N ALA A 264 -7.45 19.37 -10.81
CA ALA A 264 -7.01 18.13 -10.17
C ALA A 264 -8.20 17.37 -9.54
N ARG A 265 -8.98 18.07 -8.71
CA ARG A 265 -10.19 17.50 -8.06
C ARG A 265 -11.24 17.01 -9.06
N CYS A 266 -11.50 17.79 -10.11
CA CYS A 266 -12.47 17.38 -11.14
C CYS A 266 -11.97 16.18 -11.95
N GLY A 267 -10.66 16.12 -12.19
CA GLY A 267 -9.98 15.03 -12.88
C GLY A 267 -9.67 13.82 -11.99
N GLY A 268 -10.18 13.77 -10.75
CA GLY A 268 -10.09 12.58 -9.89
C GLY A 268 -8.81 12.47 -9.05
N THR A 269 -7.95 13.48 -9.04
CA THR A 269 -6.81 13.59 -8.10
C THR A 269 -7.15 14.56 -6.95
N ILE A 270 -6.33 14.63 -5.90
CA ILE A 270 -6.71 15.37 -4.67
C ILE A 270 -6.35 16.86 -4.79
N HIS A 271 -5.09 17.14 -5.10
CA HIS A 271 -4.52 18.49 -5.18
C HIS A 271 -3.57 18.61 -6.37
N TYR A 272 -3.36 19.84 -6.83
CA TYR A 272 -2.25 20.09 -7.76
C TYR A 272 -0.91 20.00 -7.02
N TYR A 273 0.14 19.60 -7.74
CA TYR A 273 1.50 19.57 -7.22
C TYR A 273 2.18 20.90 -7.54
N SER A 274 2.68 21.61 -6.53
CA SER A 274 3.43 22.85 -6.73
C SER A 274 4.92 22.55 -6.92
N ALA A 275 5.53 23.14 -7.96
CA ALA A 275 6.96 23.08 -8.22
C ALA A 275 7.52 24.50 -8.39
N MET A 276 8.42 24.91 -7.49
CA MET A 276 9.06 26.23 -7.48
C MET A 276 10.52 26.18 -7.94
N SER A 277 11.01 25.02 -8.36
CA SER A 277 12.37 24.81 -8.88
C SER A 277 12.44 23.57 -9.77
N GLN A 278 13.50 23.44 -10.58
CA GLN A 278 13.75 22.25 -11.41
C GLN A 278 13.76 20.97 -10.57
N ALA A 279 14.45 20.96 -9.42
CA ALA A 279 14.55 19.78 -8.58
C ALA A 279 13.19 19.35 -7.99
N GLN A 280 12.34 20.32 -7.65
CA GLN A 280 10.97 20.04 -7.21
C GLN A 280 10.11 19.52 -8.36
N LEU A 281 10.25 20.08 -9.56
CA LEU A 281 9.52 19.62 -10.74
C LEU A 281 9.89 18.17 -11.11
N ASP A 282 11.19 17.85 -11.13
CA ASP A 282 11.69 16.50 -11.35
C ASP A 282 11.12 15.52 -10.30
N SER A 283 11.13 15.92 -9.02
CA SER A 283 10.60 15.12 -7.92
C SER A 283 9.09 14.89 -8.03
N VAL A 284 8.33 15.92 -8.39
CA VAL A 284 6.88 15.86 -8.58
C VAL A 284 6.52 14.91 -9.72
N LEU A 285 7.19 15.03 -10.87
CA LEU A 285 6.94 14.13 -12.00
C LEU A 285 7.33 12.67 -11.66
N ASP A 286 8.36 12.46 -10.86
CA ASP A 286 8.72 11.13 -10.33
C ASP A 286 7.67 10.55 -9.37
N ILE A 287 7.07 11.39 -8.52
CA ILE A 287 5.96 11.00 -7.62
C ILE A 287 4.74 10.63 -8.45
N ILE A 288 4.35 11.48 -9.40
CA ILE A 288 3.20 11.24 -10.28
C ILE A 288 3.41 9.96 -11.08
N ALA A 289 4.58 9.76 -11.68
CA ALA A 289 4.89 8.52 -12.38
C ALA A 289 4.84 7.30 -11.44
N SER A 290 5.36 7.39 -10.23
CA SER A 290 5.29 6.29 -9.26
C SER A 290 3.84 5.93 -8.89
N ASP A 291 2.99 6.93 -8.65
CA ASP A 291 1.56 6.74 -8.33
C ASP A 291 0.80 6.17 -9.53
N ILE A 292 1.04 6.67 -10.75
CA ILE A 292 0.49 6.12 -11.98
C ILE A 292 0.88 4.65 -12.11
N LEU A 293 2.15 4.29 -11.95
CA LEU A 293 2.58 2.89 -12.01
C LEU A 293 1.83 2.03 -10.98
N GLN A 294 1.75 2.50 -9.73
CA GLN A 294 1.03 1.80 -8.67
C GLN A 294 -0.44 1.53 -9.03
N LYS A 295 -1.12 2.53 -9.60
CA LYS A 295 -2.53 2.43 -10.06
C LYS A 295 -2.71 1.65 -11.35
N SER A 296 -1.65 1.54 -12.16
CA SER A 296 -1.65 0.80 -13.43
C SER A 296 -1.43 -0.68 -13.23
N PHE A 297 -0.93 -1.10 -12.07
CA PHE A 297 -0.93 -2.50 -11.71
C PHE A 297 -2.37 -2.97 -11.52
N ALA A 298 -2.80 -3.86 -12.40
CA ALA A 298 -3.87 -4.80 -12.11
C ALA A 298 -3.37 -5.75 -11.01
N PHE A 299 -3.26 -5.24 -9.79
CA PHE A 299 -3.66 -6.07 -8.68
C PHE A 299 -5.12 -6.42 -9.01
N SER A 300 -5.49 -7.70 -9.06
CA SER A 300 -6.78 -8.08 -8.47
C SER A 300 -6.81 -7.24 -7.21
N ALA A 301 -7.71 -6.24 -7.15
CA ALA A 301 -7.64 -5.17 -6.15
C ALA A 301 -7.07 -5.78 -4.88
N PRO A 302 -6.11 -5.18 -4.17
CA PRO A 302 -6.01 -5.59 -2.79
C PRO A 302 -7.47 -5.53 -2.33
N GLU A 303 -8.06 -6.69 -2.02
CA GLU A 303 -8.67 -6.78 -0.73
C GLU A 303 -7.56 -6.17 0.12
N VAL A 304 -7.66 -4.86 0.37
CA VAL A 304 -7.56 -4.37 1.73
C VAL A 304 -8.62 -5.25 2.35
N PRO A 305 -8.25 -6.45 2.87
CA PRO A 305 -9.26 -7.24 3.50
C PRO A 305 -9.67 -6.28 4.59
N ALA A 306 -10.88 -5.75 4.55
CA ALA A 306 -11.40 -5.07 5.72
C ALA A 306 -11.21 -6.13 6.79
N VAL A 307 -10.30 -5.88 7.72
CA VAL A 307 -9.67 -7.02 8.36
C VAL A 307 -10.63 -7.48 9.43
N ARG A 308 -11.34 -8.57 9.13
CA ARG A 308 -12.64 -8.88 9.71
C ARG A 308 -12.57 -10.13 10.56
N ILE A 309 -12.95 -10.00 11.81
CA ILE A 309 -13.33 -11.14 12.64
C ILE A 309 -14.83 -11.09 12.88
N LYS A 310 -15.51 -12.21 12.65
CA LYS A 310 -16.85 -12.44 13.19
C LYS A 310 -16.74 -13.14 14.53
N GLN A 311 -17.31 -12.56 15.56
CA GLN A 311 -17.42 -13.19 16.86
C GLN A 311 -18.81 -12.94 17.44
N ASN A 312 -19.58 -14.01 17.60
CA ASN A 312 -21.01 -13.95 17.93
C ASN A 312 -21.77 -13.07 16.90
N ASP A 313 -22.47 -12.05 17.37
CA ASP A 313 -23.23 -11.07 16.59
C ASP A 313 -22.42 -9.80 16.27
N LYS A 314 -21.08 -9.83 16.41
CA LYS A 314 -20.21 -8.66 16.16
C LYS A 314 -19.21 -8.90 15.04
N LEU A 315 -18.88 -7.80 14.36
CA LEU A 315 -17.85 -7.71 13.35
C LEU A 315 -16.84 -6.63 13.75
N TYR A 316 -15.56 -7.00 13.83
CA TYR A 316 -14.47 -6.04 14.05
C TYR A 316 -13.78 -5.75 12.73
N ILE A 317 -13.52 -4.49 12.41
CA ILE A 317 -12.90 -4.06 11.15
C ILE A 317 -11.71 -3.16 11.47
N GLY A 318 -10.50 -3.65 11.18
CA GLY A 318 -9.30 -2.81 11.06
C GLY A 318 -9.34 -2.02 9.74
N SER A 319 -9.01 -0.74 9.79
CA SER A 319 -8.87 0.11 8.61
C SER A 319 -7.87 1.24 8.86
N PHE A 320 -7.51 1.97 7.82
CA PHE A 320 -6.64 3.13 7.93
C PHE A 320 -6.99 4.21 6.91
N ILE A 321 -6.50 5.43 7.16
CA ILE A 321 -6.59 6.56 6.24
C ILE A 321 -5.15 6.93 5.85
N PRO A 322 -4.73 6.66 4.60
CA PRO A 322 -3.42 7.06 4.14
C PRO A 322 -3.32 8.58 4.11
N SER A 323 -2.16 9.12 4.46
CA SER A 323 -1.91 10.56 4.45
C SER A 323 -0.48 10.89 4.02
N TYR A 324 -0.21 12.18 3.75
CA TYR A 324 1.14 12.68 3.52
C TYR A 324 2.03 12.66 4.77
N SER A 325 1.46 12.39 5.94
CA SER A 325 2.23 12.17 7.17
C SER A 325 2.95 10.82 7.10
N ALA A 326 4.13 10.76 7.69
CA ALA A 326 4.85 9.51 7.94
C ALA A 326 4.05 8.54 8.82
N PHE A 327 3.08 9.04 9.57
CA PHE A 327 2.22 8.25 10.45
C PHE A 327 0.81 8.23 9.89
N TRP A 328 0.31 7.07 9.47
CA TRP A 328 -1.04 6.95 8.95
C TRP A 328 -2.05 6.71 10.07
N GLU A 329 -3.29 7.15 9.85
CA GLU A 329 -4.34 7.05 10.85
C GLU A 329 -4.99 5.67 10.82
N GLY A 330 -4.88 4.92 11.90
CA GLY A 330 -5.55 3.63 12.08
C GLY A 330 -6.88 3.73 12.80
N ARG A 331 -7.76 2.79 12.48
CA ARG A 331 -9.09 2.61 13.07
C ARG A 331 -9.34 1.13 13.32
N LEU A 332 -10.01 0.83 14.43
CA LEU A 332 -10.59 -0.49 14.69
C LEU A 332 -12.04 -0.27 15.13
N LYS A 333 -12.98 -0.69 14.29
CA LYS A 333 -14.41 -0.45 14.50
C LYS A 333 -15.13 -1.75 14.83
N CYS A 334 -16.06 -1.69 15.78
CA CYS A 334 -16.96 -2.80 16.08
C CYS A 334 -18.36 -2.51 15.56
N TYR A 335 -18.92 -3.41 14.77
CA TYR A 335 -20.30 -3.33 14.28
C TYR A 335 -21.12 -4.50 14.81
N ARG A 336 -22.41 -4.27 14.99
CA ARG A 336 -23.37 -5.35 15.20
C ARG A 336 -23.78 -5.94 13.86
N LEU A 337 -23.84 -7.26 13.79
CA LEU A 337 -24.39 -8.00 12.66
C LEU A 337 -25.90 -8.15 12.84
N ALA A 338 -26.62 -8.13 11.73
CA ALA A 338 -28.03 -8.51 11.71
C ALA A 338 -28.19 -10.00 12.11
N PRO A 339 -29.39 -10.45 12.51
CA PRO A 339 -29.64 -11.84 12.90
C PRO A 339 -29.31 -12.89 11.83
N ASP A 340 -29.24 -12.48 10.55
CA ASP A 340 -28.83 -13.33 9.42
C ASP A 340 -27.29 -13.35 9.21
N GLY A 341 -26.52 -12.66 10.05
CA GLY A 341 -25.06 -12.58 10.00
C GLY A 341 -24.51 -11.59 8.97
N SER A 342 -25.37 -10.77 8.36
CA SER A 342 -24.99 -9.71 7.43
C SER A 342 -24.69 -8.38 8.15
N LEU A 343 -23.87 -7.54 7.53
CA LEU A 343 -23.73 -6.13 7.91
C LEU A 343 -24.53 -5.30 6.91
N PRO A 344 -25.56 -4.54 7.33
CA PRO A 344 -26.29 -3.67 6.42
C PRO A 344 -25.35 -2.61 5.83
N VAL A 345 -25.24 -2.58 4.51
CA VAL A 345 -24.41 -1.60 3.77
C VAL A 345 -25.22 -0.92 2.66
N ASP A 346 -24.81 0.27 2.28
CA ASP A 346 -25.33 0.95 1.09
C ASP A 346 -24.82 0.29 -0.22
N PRO A 347 -25.27 0.73 -1.41
CA PRO A 347 -24.82 0.17 -2.68
C PRO A 347 -23.31 0.29 -2.95
N LEU A 348 -22.59 1.13 -2.20
CA LEU A 348 -21.14 1.32 -2.28
C LEU A 348 -20.38 0.50 -1.22
N GLY A 349 -21.09 -0.30 -0.42
CA GLY A 349 -20.49 -1.14 0.63
C GLY A 349 -20.21 -0.40 1.93
N VAL A 350 -20.74 0.81 2.12
CA VAL A 350 -20.57 1.58 3.35
C VAL A 350 -21.59 1.11 4.40
N PRO A 351 -21.18 0.78 5.64
CA PRO A 351 -22.11 0.39 6.71
C PRO A 351 -23.21 1.44 6.94
N LEU A 352 -24.46 0.99 7.01
CA LEU A 352 -25.62 1.86 7.25
C LEU A 352 -25.80 2.23 8.73
N GLU A 353 -25.23 1.43 9.63
CA GLU A 353 -25.25 1.67 11.06
C GLU A 353 -23.89 2.16 11.54
N GLU A 354 -23.91 3.07 12.51
CA GLU A 354 -22.70 3.51 13.20
C GLU A 354 -22.07 2.35 13.99
N PRO A 355 -20.74 2.30 14.10
CA PRO A 355 -20.09 1.31 14.93
C PRO A 355 -20.48 1.48 16.40
N ILE A 356 -20.57 0.36 17.12
CA ILE A 356 -20.75 0.31 18.59
C ILE A 356 -19.66 1.14 19.28
N TRP A 357 -18.43 1.01 18.79
CA TRP A 357 -17.28 1.81 19.19
C TRP A 357 -16.23 1.86 18.07
N ASP A 358 -15.40 2.89 18.10
CA ASP A 358 -14.21 3.06 17.27
C ASP A 358 -13.00 3.28 18.18
N ALA A 359 -12.10 2.31 18.24
CA ALA A 359 -10.93 2.35 19.10
C ALA A 359 -9.96 3.48 18.73
N GLY A 360 -9.92 3.91 17.47
CA GLY A 360 -9.12 5.05 17.04
C GLY A 360 -9.61 6.36 17.69
N GLU A 361 -10.93 6.58 17.75
CA GLU A 361 -11.52 7.73 18.47
C GLU A 361 -11.29 7.63 19.98
N LYS A 362 -11.46 6.43 20.56
CA LYS A 362 -11.22 6.21 22.00
C LYS A 362 -9.78 6.52 22.36
N LEU A 363 -8.82 6.03 21.57
CA LEU A 363 -7.41 6.25 21.80
C LEU A 363 -6.99 7.70 21.56
N LYS A 364 -7.57 8.36 20.55
CA LYS A 364 -7.42 9.81 20.33
C LYS A 364 -7.78 10.60 21.59
N ALA A 365 -8.88 10.27 22.27
CA ALA A 365 -9.30 10.96 23.49
C ALA A 365 -8.46 10.62 24.74
N LYS A 366 -7.80 9.45 24.76
CA LYS A 366 -6.98 8.99 25.89
C LYS A 366 -5.68 9.79 26.00
N SER A 367 -5.37 10.30 27.20
CA SER A 367 -4.07 10.95 27.47
C SER A 367 -2.92 9.95 27.28
N SER A 368 -1.82 10.39 26.67
CA SER A 368 -0.61 9.59 26.44
C SER A 368 -0.03 9.02 27.75
N ASP A 369 -0.14 9.73 28.87
CA ASP A 369 0.35 9.28 30.19
C ASP A 369 -0.49 8.12 30.78
N LEU A 370 -1.75 7.99 30.38
CA LEU A 370 -2.65 6.93 30.82
C LEU A 370 -2.56 5.66 29.96
N ARG A 371 -1.75 5.67 28.90
CA ARG A 371 -1.54 4.49 28.05
C ARG A 371 -0.57 3.51 28.72
N ASN A 372 -1.00 2.25 28.81
CA ASN A 372 -0.21 1.13 29.31
C ASN A 372 0.56 0.49 28.16
N ILE A 373 1.68 1.08 27.78
CA ILE A 373 2.54 0.56 26.72
C ILE A 373 3.73 -0.14 27.37
N TYR A 374 4.02 -1.35 26.92
CA TYR A 374 5.08 -2.21 27.41
C TYR A 374 6.07 -2.55 26.31
N THR A 375 7.29 -2.88 26.72
CA THR A 375 8.32 -3.45 25.87
C THR A 375 9.17 -4.40 26.72
N GLU A 376 10.27 -4.87 26.17
CA GLU A 376 11.18 -5.83 26.78
C GLU A 376 12.55 -5.16 27.04
N LYS A 377 13.10 -5.39 28.23
CA LYS A 377 14.49 -5.10 28.60
C LYS A 377 15.11 -6.26 29.40
N ASN A 378 16.10 -6.93 28.81
CA ASN A 378 16.87 -8.04 29.42
C ASN A 378 16.03 -9.29 29.80
N GLY A 379 15.22 -9.79 28.87
CA GLY A 379 14.24 -10.85 29.06
C GLY A 379 13.05 -10.49 29.96
N SER A 380 12.81 -9.21 30.26
CA SER A 380 11.79 -8.76 31.23
C SER A 380 10.91 -7.65 30.68
N ARG A 381 9.60 -7.77 30.88
CA ARG A 381 8.63 -6.74 30.54
C ARG A 381 8.88 -5.47 31.35
N VAL A 382 8.96 -4.33 30.67
CA VAL A 382 9.09 -3.01 31.28
C VAL A 382 8.11 -2.02 30.64
N PRO A 383 7.63 -1.00 31.38
CA PRO A 383 6.84 0.08 30.79
C PRO A 383 7.65 0.85 29.74
N PHE A 384 7.05 1.19 28.60
CA PHE A 384 7.64 2.07 27.59
C PHE A 384 7.55 3.54 28.03
N ARG A 385 8.43 3.91 28.96
CA ARG A 385 8.62 5.28 29.50
C ARG A 385 9.93 5.38 30.27
N ILE A 386 10.37 6.60 30.56
CA ILE A 386 11.49 6.86 31.47
C ILE A 386 11.11 6.40 32.89
N PRO A 387 12.04 5.81 33.67
CA PRO A 387 13.45 5.55 33.35
C PRO A 387 13.75 4.16 32.76
N TYR A 388 12.72 3.43 32.30
CA TYR A 388 12.88 2.03 31.88
C TYR A 388 13.50 1.90 30.48
N VAL A 389 13.13 2.79 29.56
CA VAL A 389 13.65 2.85 28.19
C VAL A 389 14.70 3.96 28.08
N ASP A 390 15.81 3.68 27.39
CA ASP A 390 16.96 4.58 27.23
C ASP A 390 17.37 4.77 25.76
N GLY A 391 18.33 5.68 25.52
CA GLY A 391 18.78 6.05 24.17
C GLY A 391 19.43 4.90 23.40
N THR A 392 20.04 3.95 24.11
CA THR A 392 20.64 2.75 23.51
C THR A 392 19.55 1.87 22.88
N MET A 393 18.45 1.66 23.61
CA MET A 393 17.31 0.86 23.14
C MET A 393 16.63 1.51 21.93
N LEU A 394 16.53 2.84 21.93
CA LEU A 394 15.86 3.62 20.88
C LEU A 394 16.79 4.01 19.71
N GLY A 395 18.09 3.73 19.81
CA GLY A 395 19.07 4.14 18.81
C GLY A 395 19.15 5.66 18.60
N VAL A 396 18.99 6.44 19.68
CA VAL A 396 19.03 7.92 19.70
C VAL A 396 19.89 8.43 20.88
N PRO A 397 20.44 9.66 20.82
CA PRO A 397 21.11 10.25 21.97
C PRO A 397 20.15 10.49 23.14
N ASP A 398 20.67 10.47 24.38
CA ASP A 398 19.87 10.64 25.61
C ASP A 398 19.00 11.91 25.61
N THR A 399 19.46 12.98 24.94
CA THR A 399 18.73 14.25 24.81
C THR A 399 17.44 14.12 23.98
N ALA A 400 17.28 13.07 23.18
CA ALA A 400 16.13 12.85 22.31
C ALA A 400 15.18 11.74 22.81
N VAL A 401 15.53 11.06 23.91
CA VAL A 401 14.77 9.91 24.44
C VAL A 401 13.37 10.30 24.88
N THR A 402 13.25 11.35 25.70
CA THR A 402 11.96 11.83 26.20
C THR A 402 11.04 12.22 25.05
N ASP A 403 11.56 12.98 24.08
CA ASP A 403 10.78 13.47 22.94
C ASP A 403 10.28 12.31 22.07
N LEU A 404 11.14 11.32 21.80
CA LEU A 404 10.73 10.14 21.02
C LEU A 404 9.71 9.28 21.76
N ILE A 405 9.90 9.06 23.07
CA ILE A 405 8.95 8.33 23.89
C ILE A 405 7.59 9.03 23.89
N ASN A 406 7.55 10.34 24.13
CA ASN A 406 6.31 11.11 24.12
C ASN A 406 5.63 11.06 22.76
N TRP A 407 6.42 11.18 21.68
CA TRP A 407 5.92 11.08 20.31
C TRP A 407 5.23 9.73 20.06
N VAL A 408 5.88 8.60 20.40
CA VAL A 408 5.35 7.23 20.19
C VAL A 408 4.13 6.97 21.09
N ARG A 409 4.10 7.53 22.30
CA ARG A 409 2.94 7.45 23.20
C ARG A 409 1.75 8.27 22.71
N GLY A 410 1.93 9.10 21.67
CA GLY A 410 0.88 9.89 21.02
C GLY A 410 0.79 11.33 21.51
N ASP A 411 1.87 11.88 22.09
CA ASP A 411 2.06 13.31 22.35
C ASP A 411 2.96 13.92 21.24
N ASN A 412 2.47 13.81 20.00
CA ASN A 412 3.19 14.16 18.78
C ASN A 412 2.53 15.33 18.00
N GLY A 413 1.47 15.93 18.56
CA GLY A 413 0.69 16.99 17.90
C GLY A 413 -0.24 16.51 16.79
N MET A 414 -0.38 15.19 16.57
CA MET A 414 -1.32 14.63 15.61
C MET A 414 -2.72 14.46 16.24
N ASP A 415 -3.73 14.48 15.38
CA ASP A 415 -5.13 14.30 15.77
C ASP A 415 -5.51 12.84 16.06
N TRP A 416 -4.57 11.90 15.92
CA TRP A 416 -4.76 10.47 16.17
C TRP A 416 -3.52 9.87 16.83
N LYS A 417 -3.70 8.71 17.47
CA LYS A 417 -2.64 7.98 18.17
C LYS A 417 -2.45 6.54 17.71
N LEU A 418 -3.48 5.94 17.11
CA LEU A 418 -3.44 4.59 16.57
C LEU A 418 -2.86 4.63 15.16
N GLY A 419 -1.80 3.87 14.92
CA GLY A 419 -1.23 3.68 13.59
C GLY A 419 -2.08 2.76 12.72
N ASP A 420 -1.80 2.74 11.42
CA ASP A 420 -2.55 1.94 10.47
C ASP A 420 -2.52 0.44 10.79
N ILE A 421 -3.71 -0.15 10.86
CA ILE A 421 -3.94 -1.60 10.85
C ILE A 421 -4.14 -1.97 9.39
N PHE A 422 -3.03 -2.28 8.71
CA PHE A 422 -3.03 -2.43 7.26
C PHE A 422 -3.22 -3.89 6.81
N HIS A 423 -2.22 -4.75 7.05
CA HIS A 423 -2.28 -6.17 6.68
C HIS A 423 -2.62 -7.11 7.85
N SER A 424 -2.73 -6.57 9.06
CA SER A 424 -2.92 -7.36 10.26
C SER A 424 -4.39 -7.68 10.49
N GLU A 425 -4.74 -8.97 10.45
CA GLU A 425 -6.01 -9.47 10.96
C GLU A 425 -6.01 -9.44 12.47
N PRO A 426 -6.89 -8.64 13.11
CA PRO A 426 -7.00 -8.71 14.55
C PRO A 426 -7.34 -10.14 14.99
N VAL A 427 -7.05 -10.47 16.24
CA VAL A 427 -7.49 -11.73 16.86
C VAL A 427 -8.33 -11.43 18.09
N ALA A 428 -9.44 -12.15 18.23
CA ALA A 428 -10.33 -11.99 19.38
C ALA A 428 -10.00 -13.03 20.44
N ILE A 429 -9.79 -12.57 21.67
CA ILE A 429 -9.53 -13.43 22.82
C ILE A 429 -10.76 -13.40 23.71
N THR A 430 -11.42 -14.56 23.80
CA THR A 430 -12.66 -14.75 24.57
C THR A 430 -12.57 -15.99 25.42
N SER A 431 -13.65 -16.41 26.06
CA SER A 431 -13.73 -17.67 26.81
C SER A 431 -13.04 -18.84 26.07
N PRO A 432 -12.26 -19.68 26.78
CA PRO A 432 -11.62 -20.88 26.22
C PRO A 432 -12.61 -21.78 25.46
N ASN A 433 -12.10 -22.56 24.50
CA ASN A 433 -12.93 -23.38 23.61
C ASN A 433 -13.70 -24.47 24.39
N PRO A 434 -15.04 -24.40 24.50
CA PRO A 434 -15.80 -25.34 25.31
C PRO A 434 -15.73 -26.78 24.79
N PHE A 435 -15.46 -26.97 23.49
CA PHE A 435 -15.45 -28.27 22.81
C PHE A 435 -14.07 -28.94 22.77
N TYR A 436 -13.02 -28.28 23.27
CA TYR A 436 -11.71 -28.90 23.39
C TYR A 436 -11.63 -29.72 24.69
N PHE A 437 -11.15 -30.95 24.58
CA PHE A 437 -11.05 -31.89 25.70
C PHE A 437 -9.64 -32.43 25.79
N GLU A 438 -8.97 -32.09 26.89
CA GLU A 438 -7.67 -32.59 27.25
C GLU A 438 -7.52 -32.55 28.78
N GLU A 439 -6.58 -33.32 29.31
CA GLU A 439 -6.22 -33.30 30.73
C GLU A 439 -5.84 -31.87 31.18
N GLY A 440 -6.25 -31.47 32.38
CA GLY A 440 -6.07 -30.11 32.92
C GLY A 440 -6.90 -29.00 32.26
N TYR A 441 -7.27 -29.15 30.98
CA TYR A 441 -7.93 -28.08 30.23
C TYR A 441 -9.34 -27.80 30.73
N ASN A 442 -10.04 -28.79 31.29
CA ASN A 442 -11.39 -28.57 31.81
C ASN A 442 -11.43 -27.54 32.94
N ASP A 443 -10.44 -27.56 33.83
CA ASP A 443 -10.36 -26.63 34.95
C ASP A 443 -9.90 -25.25 34.46
N PHE A 444 -8.96 -25.18 33.51
CA PHE A 444 -8.62 -23.95 32.80
C PHE A 444 -9.85 -23.28 32.15
N LYS A 445 -10.70 -24.07 31.46
CA LYS A 445 -11.96 -23.57 30.86
C LYS A 445 -12.88 -22.96 31.90
N ILE A 446 -13.02 -23.58 33.07
CA ILE A 446 -13.87 -23.09 34.16
C ILE A 446 -13.30 -21.79 34.74
N THR A 447 -12.00 -21.77 35.02
CA THR A 447 -11.29 -20.62 35.59
C THR A 447 -11.37 -19.38 34.69
N TYR A 448 -11.19 -19.55 33.38
CA TYR A 448 -11.20 -18.44 32.41
C TYR A 448 -12.51 -18.31 31.62
N ALA A 449 -13.59 -18.98 32.04
CA ALA A 449 -14.90 -18.91 31.36
C ALA A 449 -15.41 -17.45 31.23
N ASN A 450 -15.14 -16.65 32.27
CA ASN A 450 -15.59 -15.27 32.43
C ASN A 450 -14.45 -14.26 32.24
N ARG A 451 -13.33 -14.63 31.60
CA ARG A 451 -12.24 -13.68 31.34
C ARG A 451 -12.73 -12.52 30.47
N ASP A 452 -12.22 -11.33 30.74
CA ASP A 452 -12.52 -10.15 29.94
C ASP A 452 -12.04 -10.36 28.50
N ARG A 453 -12.88 -9.94 27.57
CA ARG A 453 -12.66 -10.16 26.14
C ARG A 453 -11.84 -9.02 25.60
N VAL A 454 -10.85 -9.33 24.77
CA VAL A 454 -10.04 -8.31 24.08
C VAL A 454 -9.91 -8.60 22.61
N ILE A 455 -9.84 -7.54 21.79
CA ILE A 455 -9.38 -7.63 20.41
C ILE A 455 -7.93 -7.19 20.36
N LEU A 456 -7.07 -8.05 19.83
CA LEU A 456 -5.65 -7.79 19.65
C LEU A 456 -5.41 -7.41 18.19
N ALA A 457 -4.88 -6.23 17.95
CA ALA A 457 -4.62 -5.72 16.60
C ALA A 457 -3.18 -5.21 16.49
N ALA A 458 -2.49 -5.64 15.45
CA ALA A 458 -1.13 -5.22 15.17
C ALA A 458 -1.16 -4.01 14.22
N ALA A 459 -0.36 -2.99 14.54
CA ALA A 459 -0.34 -1.73 13.83
C ALA A 459 1.09 -1.26 13.51
N ASN A 460 1.19 -0.48 12.43
CA ASN A 460 2.44 0.06 11.93
C ASN A 460 3.00 1.24 12.76
N ASP A 461 2.34 1.57 13.87
CA ASP A 461 2.91 2.41 14.93
C ASP A 461 3.92 1.68 15.83
N GLY A 462 4.23 0.42 15.51
CA GLY A 462 5.19 -0.40 16.24
C GLY A 462 4.59 -1.22 17.35
N MET A 463 3.25 -1.22 17.49
CA MET A 463 2.57 -1.84 18.60
C MET A 463 1.63 -2.97 18.18
N LEU A 464 1.55 -3.99 19.03
CA LEU A 464 0.36 -4.82 19.17
C LEU A 464 -0.52 -4.20 20.25
N HIS A 465 -1.75 -3.82 19.91
CA HIS A 465 -2.71 -3.22 20.83
C HIS A 465 -3.74 -4.23 21.30
N ALA A 466 -4.19 -4.09 22.54
CA ALA A 466 -5.34 -4.77 23.10
C ALA A 466 -6.47 -3.79 23.39
N PHE A 467 -7.65 -4.05 22.82
CA PHE A 467 -8.84 -3.23 22.99
C PHE A 467 -9.93 -4.01 23.70
N ASP A 468 -10.61 -3.37 24.65
CA ASP A 468 -11.71 -3.97 25.40
C ASP A 468 -12.88 -4.36 24.46
N ALA A 469 -13.23 -5.63 24.50
CA ALA A 469 -14.28 -6.26 23.70
C ALA A 469 -15.45 -6.79 24.55
N GLY A 470 -15.42 -6.52 25.86
CA GLY A 470 -16.51 -6.78 26.79
C GLY A 470 -16.10 -7.63 27.99
N GLU A 471 -16.69 -7.28 29.12
CA GLU A 471 -16.57 -7.95 30.42
C GLU A 471 -17.90 -8.56 30.83
N ILE A 472 -17.92 -9.45 31.82
CA ILE A 472 -19.17 -9.98 32.37
C ILE A 472 -19.91 -8.88 33.14
N ALA A 473 -21.10 -8.52 32.66
CA ALA A 473 -22.00 -7.63 33.39
C ALA A 473 -22.73 -8.36 34.52
N ALA A 474 -23.34 -7.59 35.44
CA ALA A 474 -24.18 -8.12 36.51
C ALA A 474 -25.40 -8.96 36.04
N SER A 475 -25.72 -8.92 34.75
CA SER A 475 -26.73 -9.73 34.09
C SER A 475 -26.23 -11.11 33.64
N ASP A 476 -25.01 -11.51 34.01
CA ASP A 476 -24.32 -12.74 33.55
C ASP A 476 -24.18 -12.83 32.02
N SER A 477 -24.13 -11.67 31.36
CA SER A 477 -23.90 -11.54 29.92
C SER A 477 -22.70 -10.61 29.67
N PHE A 478 -21.90 -10.93 28.66
CA PHE A 478 -20.82 -10.04 28.25
C PHE A 478 -21.37 -8.71 27.71
N THR A 479 -20.73 -7.61 28.09
CA THR A 479 -21.03 -6.28 27.54
C THR A 479 -20.59 -6.17 26.08
N ASP A 480 -20.90 -5.03 25.48
CA ASP A 480 -20.50 -4.74 24.11
C ASP A 480 -19.00 -4.48 23.93
N GLY A 481 -18.27 -4.29 25.04
CA GLY A 481 -16.95 -3.68 25.04
C GLY A 481 -17.03 -2.18 24.81
N THR A 482 -15.98 -1.50 25.22
CA THR A 482 -15.84 -0.05 25.12
C THR A 482 -14.97 0.38 23.95
N GLY A 483 -14.14 -0.53 23.42
CA GLY A 483 -13.09 -0.22 22.45
C GLY A 483 -11.92 0.55 23.06
N ASP A 484 -11.85 0.71 24.38
CA ASP A 484 -10.75 1.39 25.05
C ASP A 484 -9.47 0.53 24.99
N GLU A 485 -8.33 1.16 24.72
CA GLU A 485 -7.03 0.48 24.76
C GLU A 485 -6.70 0.05 26.20
N VAL A 486 -6.57 -1.25 26.42
CA VAL A 486 -6.23 -1.87 27.71
C VAL A 486 -4.72 -1.82 27.93
N TRP A 487 -3.96 -2.28 26.93
CA TRP A 487 -2.50 -2.24 26.87
C TRP A 487 -2.00 -2.29 25.42
N ALA A 488 -0.71 -1.98 25.23
CA ALA A 488 0.00 -2.18 23.98
C ALA A 488 1.41 -2.73 24.23
N TYR A 489 1.98 -3.47 23.27
CA TYR A 489 3.31 -4.05 23.35
C TYR A 489 4.16 -3.68 22.13
N ILE A 490 5.39 -3.24 22.37
CA ILE A 490 6.40 -2.95 21.34
C ILE A 490 7.50 -4.01 21.40
N PRO A 491 7.70 -4.81 20.33
CA PRO A 491 8.84 -5.72 20.21
C PRO A 491 10.18 -5.02 20.38
N HIS A 492 11.12 -5.67 21.07
CA HIS A 492 12.42 -5.12 21.42
C HIS A 492 13.22 -4.73 20.18
N ASN A 493 13.23 -5.59 19.16
CA ASN A 493 13.94 -5.37 17.91
C ASN A 493 13.47 -4.11 17.15
N LEU A 494 12.21 -3.68 17.35
CA LEU A 494 11.64 -2.51 16.70
C LEU A 494 11.91 -1.19 17.44
N LEU A 495 12.38 -1.23 18.70
CA LEU A 495 12.65 -0.03 19.49
C LEU A 495 13.60 0.97 18.77
N PRO A 496 14.70 0.54 18.12
CA PRO A 496 15.55 1.46 17.37
C PRO A 496 14.89 2.03 16.11
N LYS A 497 13.89 1.34 15.54
CA LYS A 497 13.16 1.72 14.31
C LYS A 497 12.08 2.77 14.57
N LEU A 498 11.61 2.90 15.82
CA LEU A 498 10.62 3.90 16.23
C LEU A 498 11.02 5.35 15.88
N LYS A 499 12.32 5.66 15.76
CA LYS A 499 12.75 7.02 15.37
C LYS A 499 12.42 7.37 13.93
N ASP A 500 12.28 6.36 13.05
CA ASP A 500 12.17 6.51 11.60
C ASP A 500 10.74 6.86 11.17
N MET A 501 9.74 6.45 11.95
CA MET A 501 8.32 6.76 11.72
C MET A 501 7.97 8.26 11.79
N ARG A 502 8.94 9.10 12.20
CA ARG A 502 8.82 10.57 12.16
C ARG A 502 9.09 11.16 10.78
N ASN A 503 9.80 10.43 9.91
CA ASN A 503 10.32 10.95 8.64
C ASN A 503 9.66 10.31 7.43
N SER A 504 9.28 9.03 7.53
CA SER A 504 8.58 8.31 6.46
C SER A 504 7.68 7.23 7.05
N HIS A 505 6.71 6.78 6.25
CA HIS A 505 5.88 5.63 6.62
C HIS A 505 6.74 4.38 6.78
N GLN A 506 6.49 3.65 7.87
CA GLN A 506 7.23 2.47 8.25
C GLN A 506 6.25 1.32 8.42
N TYR A 507 6.60 0.17 7.86
CA TYR A 507 6.02 -1.09 8.33
C TYR A 507 6.71 -1.49 9.62
N MET A 508 5.94 -1.97 10.61
CA MET A 508 6.46 -2.43 11.89
C MET A 508 5.74 -3.72 12.31
N VAL A 509 4.79 -3.66 13.23
CA VAL A 509 4.01 -4.84 13.61
C VAL A 509 2.85 -4.99 12.63
N ASP A 510 3.12 -5.57 11.46
CA ASP A 510 2.16 -5.60 10.34
C ASP A 510 1.55 -7.00 10.13
N ALA A 511 2.11 -8.06 10.71
CA ALA A 511 1.56 -9.41 10.56
C ALA A 511 0.26 -9.60 11.32
N SER A 512 -0.54 -10.56 10.85
CA SER A 512 -1.72 -11.01 11.59
C SER A 512 -1.29 -11.85 12.79
N PRO A 513 -1.66 -11.49 14.04
CA PRO A 513 -1.43 -12.34 15.20
C PRO A 513 -2.19 -13.67 15.09
N SER A 514 -1.62 -14.68 15.73
CA SER A 514 -2.25 -15.99 15.97
C SER A 514 -2.25 -16.26 17.46
N ALA A 515 -3.37 -16.73 18.01
CA ALA A 515 -3.47 -17.06 19.42
C ALA A 515 -4.14 -18.42 19.63
N ALA A 516 -3.70 -19.16 20.64
CA ALA A 516 -4.27 -20.44 21.03
C ALA A 516 -4.08 -20.69 22.52
N ASP A 517 -4.96 -21.53 23.08
CA ASP A 517 -4.71 -22.12 24.39
C ASP A 517 -3.75 -23.31 24.22
N VAL A 518 -2.67 -23.31 24.97
CA VAL A 518 -1.58 -24.28 24.90
C VAL A 518 -1.23 -24.78 26.30
N TRP A 519 -0.70 -25.99 26.37
CA TRP A 519 -0.17 -26.54 27.61
C TRP A 519 1.35 -26.36 27.63
N ILE A 520 1.85 -25.69 28.66
CA ILE A 520 3.28 -25.47 28.89
C ILE A 520 3.63 -26.09 30.24
N PRO A 521 4.33 -27.24 30.28
CA PRO A 521 4.66 -27.88 31.53
C PRO A 521 5.60 -27.00 32.37
N LEU A 522 5.33 -26.87 33.67
CA LEU A 522 6.20 -26.12 34.58
C LEU A 522 7.53 -26.84 34.85
N ASN A 523 7.55 -28.15 34.60
CA ASN A 523 8.72 -29.01 34.70
C ASN A 523 8.80 -29.95 33.48
N THR A 524 9.95 -30.06 32.84
CA THR A 524 10.16 -30.90 31.65
C THR A 524 10.05 -32.41 31.91
N LEU A 525 9.99 -32.81 33.18
CA LEU A 525 9.71 -34.17 33.65
C LEU A 525 8.24 -34.36 34.11
N ASP A 526 7.40 -33.35 33.95
CA ASP A 526 5.97 -33.45 34.17
C ASP A 526 5.28 -34.09 32.96
N PHE A 527 4.44 -35.09 33.24
CA PHE A 527 3.64 -35.80 32.25
C PHE A 527 2.14 -35.68 32.56
N THR A 528 1.79 -35.05 33.68
CA THR A 528 0.42 -34.70 34.04
C THR A 528 0.16 -33.27 33.57
N LYS A 529 -1.07 -33.00 33.12
CA LYS A 529 -1.44 -31.66 32.66
C LYS A 529 -2.30 -31.01 33.74
N ASP A 530 -1.73 -30.06 34.45
CA ASP A 530 -2.43 -29.35 35.52
C ASP A 530 -3.05 -28.02 35.04
N GLU A 531 -4.02 -27.50 35.81
CA GLU A 531 -4.79 -26.30 35.45
C GLU A 531 -3.90 -25.05 35.29
N ASP A 532 -2.85 -24.96 36.10
CA ASP A 532 -1.91 -23.85 36.16
C ASP A 532 -0.76 -24.03 35.15
N GLU A 533 -0.87 -24.95 34.20
CA GLU A 533 0.07 -25.14 33.08
C GLU A 533 -0.55 -24.74 31.73
N TRP A 534 -1.87 -24.63 31.68
CA TRP A 534 -2.56 -24.11 30.50
C TRP A 534 -2.44 -22.59 30.42
N ARG A 535 -2.15 -22.10 29.22
CA ARG A 535 -1.93 -20.68 28.92
C ARG A 535 -2.57 -20.32 27.60
N THR A 536 -2.98 -19.07 27.44
CA THR A 536 -3.31 -18.51 26.14
C THR A 536 -2.11 -17.74 25.62
N ILE A 537 -1.50 -18.23 24.55
CA ILE A 537 -0.31 -17.64 23.95
C ILE A 537 -0.67 -17.01 22.61
N LEU A 538 -0.12 -15.82 22.35
CA LEU A 538 -0.14 -15.14 21.07
C LEU A 538 1.23 -15.19 20.42
N VAL A 539 1.29 -15.41 19.11
CA VAL A 539 2.48 -15.23 18.29
C VAL A 539 2.16 -14.27 17.16
N CYS A 540 3.04 -13.30 16.91
CA CYS A 540 2.89 -12.33 15.83
C CYS A 540 4.23 -12.05 15.15
N GLY A 541 4.19 -11.82 13.85
CA GLY A 541 5.33 -11.35 13.06
C GLY A 541 5.24 -9.86 12.74
N GLU A 542 6.09 -9.44 11.83
CA GLU A 542 6.30 -8.05 11.40
C GLU A 542 6.07 -7.83 9.90
N ARG A 543 5.97 -8.90 9.09
CA ARG A 543 5.94 -8.84 7.60
C ARG A 543 7.09 -7.97 7.07
N SER A 544 6.81 -6.93 6.27
CA SER A 544 7.83 -5.98 5.79
C SER A 544 8.38 -5.07 6.88
N GLY A 545 7.84 -5.14 8.10
CA GLY A 545 8.42 -4.48 9.25
C GLY A 545 9.75 -5.09 9.70
N GLY A 546 9.95 -6.38 9.45
CA GLY A 546 11.18 -7.06 9.80
C GLY A 546 11.09 -8.58 9.77
N ASN A 547 12.18 -9.20 10.20
CA ASN A 547 12.39 -10.64 10.16
C ASN A 547 12.24 -11.28 11.54
N HIS A 548 11.42 -10.73 12.44
CA HIS A 548 11.20 -11.30 13.77
C HIS A 548 9.77 -11.79 13.97
N TYR A 549 9.62 -12.84 14.77
CA TYR A 549 8.38 -13.17 15.45
C TYR A 549 8.55 -12.91 16.94
N PHE A 550 7.47 -12.53 17.61
CA PHE A 550 7.42 -12.44 19.06
C PHE A 550 6.21 -13.20 19.61
N SER A 551 6.32 -13.64 20.86
CA SER A 551 5.29 -14.39 21.56
C SER A 551 4.91 -13.74 22.88
N LEU A 552 3.61 -13.68 23.19
CA LEU A 552 3.06 -13.09 24.42
C LEU A 552 2.16 -14.08 25.17
N ASP A 553 2.35 -14.24 26.48
CA ASP A 553 1.36 -14.87 27.36
C ASP A 553 0.24 -13.87 27.67
N ILE A 554 -0.93 -14.14 27.12
CA ILE A 554 -2.14 -13.31 27.22
C ILE A 554 -3.27 -14.06 27.95
N THR A 555 -2.91 -15.03 28.79
CA THR A 555 -3.88 -15.76 29.64
C THR A 555 -4.72 -14.78 30.46
N HIS A 556 -4.08 -13.75 31.00
CA HIS A 556 -4.70 -12.62 31.70
C HIS A 556 -4.84 -11.42 30.76
N THR A 557 -6.02 -11.25 30.18
CA THR A 557 -6.30 -10.28 29.11
C THR A 557 -6.12 -8.81 29.52
N ASN A 558 -6.29 -8.48 30.80
CA ASN A 558 -6.13 -7.11 31.30
C ASN A 558 -4.71 -6.77 31.77
N ASN A 559 -3.88 -7.79 31.97
CA ASN A 559 -2.51 -7.63 32.44
C ASN A 559 -1.72 -8.90 32.09
N PRO A 560 -1.05 -8.93 30.92
CA PRO A 560 -0.26 -10.08 30.48
C PRO A 560 1.05 -10.17 31.29
N ASP A 561 0.96 -10.60 32.56
CA ASP A 561 1.94 -10.23 33.59
C ASP A 561 3.06 -11.26 33.84
N SER A 562 2.91 -12.54 33.52
CA SER A 562 3.65 -13.53 34.32
C SER A 562 4.57 -14.54 33.66
N LEU A 563 4.62 -14.76 32.35
CA LEU A 563 5.60 -15.70 31.79
C LEU A 563 6.20 -15.25 30.46
N ARG A 564 7.47 -15.62 30.33
CA ARG A 564 8.47 -15.07 29.42
C ARG A 564 8.00 -15.14 27.96
N MET A 565 8.13 -13.98 27.34
CA MET A 565 7.87 -13.67 25.96
C MET A 565 9.19 -13.86 25.22
N TRP A 566 9.20 -14.62 24.14
CA TRP A 566 10.39 -14.78 23.31
C TRP A 566 10.24 -13.93 22.05
N GLU A 567 11.38 -13.49 21.53
CA GLU A 567 11.52 -12.93 20.19
C GLU A 567 12.46 -13.84 19.42
N PHE A 568 12.08 -14.20 18.21
CA PHE A 568 12.80 -15.16 17.38
C PHE A 568 13.22 -14.51 16.06
N THR A 569 14.49 -14.69 15.73
CA THR A 569 15.03 -14.51 14.38
C THR A 569 16.02 -15.63 14.08
N ASP A 570 16.17 -15.98 12.80
CA ASP A 570 17.19 -16.92 12.31
C ASP A 570 17.92 -16.30 11.11
N THR A 571 19.10 -16.82 10.78
CA THR A 571 19.87 -16.36 9.62
C THR A 571 19.14 -16.58 8.30
N GLU A 572 18.36 -17.66 8.20
CA GLU A 572 17.56 -18.01 7.03
C GLU A 572 16.14 -17.40 7.10
N LEU A 573 15.79 -16.66 8.15
CA LEU A 573 14.49 -15.99 8.26
C LEU A 573 14.49 -14.67 7.47
N GLY A 574 13.57 -14.55 6.52
CA GLY A 574 13.28 -13.33 5.78
C GLY A 574 12.20 -12.47 6.45
N GLU A 575 11.60 -11.55 5.70
CA GLU A 575 10.44 -10.78 6.15
C GLU A 575 9.30 -11.73 6.52
N THR A 576 8.67 -11.53 7.68
CA THR A 576 7.75 -12.51 8.30
C THR A 576 6.33 -12.48 7.71
N TRP A 577 6.25 -12.66 6.39
CA TRP A 577 4.98 -12.72 5.64
C TRP A 577 4.14 -13.95 5.95
N SER A 578 4.78 -15.04 6.40
CA SER A 578 4.12 -16.29 6.77
C SER A 578 3.35 -16.11 8.09
N LYS A 579 2.02 -16.27 8.07
CA LYS A 579 1.24 -16.23 9.32
C LYS A 579 1.54 -17.48 10.15
N ALA A 580 2.06 -17.29 11.36
CA ALA A 580 2.33 -18.38 12.30
C ALA A 580 1.09 -19.22 12.62
N ARG A 581 1.28 -20.51 12.84
CA ARG A 581 0.25 -21.47 13.25
C ARG A 581 0.67 -22.16 14.54
N ILE A 582 -0.19 -22.12 15.56
CA ILE A 582 0.06 -22.80 16.83
C ILE A 582 -0.63 -24.15 16.80
N SER A 583 0.10 -25.22 17.13
CA SER A 583 -0.45 -26.57 17.19
C SER A 583 0.35 -27.47 18.11
N LYS A 584 -0.12 -28.71 18.29
CA LYS A 584 0.52 -29.74 19.09
C LYS A 584 1.18 -30.78 18.20
N ILE A 585 2.41 -31.14 18.53
CA ILE A 585 3.15 -32.25 17.92
C ILE A 585 3.57 -33.24 18.99
N ARG A 586 3.96 -34.43 18.57
CA ARG A 586 4.59 -35.41 19.45
C ARG A 586 6.03 -35.65 19.01
N ILE A 587 6.92 -35.59 19.98
CA ILE A 587 8.36 -35.79 19.80
C ILE A 587 8.85 -36.93 20.69
N LYS A 588 9.91 -37.62 20.27
CA LYS A 588 10.58 -38.64 21.09
C LYS A 588 11.78 -38.04 21.80
N GLU A 589 11.66 -37.82 23.10
CA GLU A 589 12.80 -37.42 23.95
C GLU A 589 13.20 -38.59 24.84
N THR A 590 14.47 -39.01 24.78
CA THR A 590 15.04 -40.05 25.68
C THR A 590 14.25 -41.37 25.72
N GLY A 591 13.59 -41.73 24.61
CA GLY A 591 12.81 -42.97 24.48
C GLY A 591 11.37 -42.91 24.98
N ALA A 592 10.91 -41.75 25.47
CA ALA A 592 9.51 -41.49 25.79
C ALA A 592 8.92 -40.48 24.80
N ALA A 593 7.67 -40.71 24.39
CA ALA A 593 6.96 -39.76 23.56
C ALA A 593 6.42 -38.62 24.45
N LYS A 594 6.67 -37.37 24.05
CA LYS A 594 6.23 -36.18 24.76
C LYS A 594 5.41 -35.28 23.83
N ASP A 595 4.34 -34.75 24.39
CA ASP A 595 3.54 -33.73 23.73
C ASP A 595 4.29 -32.39 23.81
N LYS A 596 4.40 -31.70 22.68
CA LYS A 596 4.96 -30.36 22.60
C LYS A 596 4.03 -29.46 21.82
N TRP A 597 3.76 -28.29 22.40
CA TRP A 597 3.11 -27.22 21.68
C TRP A 597 4.14 -26.41 20.91
N VAL A 598 3.85 -26.14 19.65
CA VAL A 598 4.76 -25.49 18.73
C VAL A 598 4.08 -24.37 17.98
N THR A 599 4.88 -23.41 17.56
CA THR A 599 4.52 -22.48 16.49
C THR A 599 5.23 -22.89 15.20
N VAL A 600 4.47 -22.93 14.11
CA VAL A 600 4.91 -23.38 12.79
C VAL A 600 4.71 -22.26 11.78
N PHE A 601 5.75 -21.93 11.02
CA PHE A 601 5.73 -20.91 9.98
C PHE A 601 6.78 -21.17 8.91
N GLY A 602 6.51 -20.66 7.71
CA GLY A 602 7.50 -20.60 6.63
C GLY A 602 8.53 -19.50 6.88
N GLY A 603 9.69 -19.60 6.24
CA GLY A 603 10.81 -18.68 6.40
C GLY A 603 10.54 -17.26 5.91
N GLY A 604 9.36 -16.98 5.38
CA GLY A 604 8.94 -15.64 5.01
C GLY A 604 9.35 -15.28 3.58
N PHE A 605 9.50 -13.99 3.33
CA PHE A 605 9.80 -13.43 2.01
C PHE A 605 11.20 -12.84 1.97
N HIS A 606 11.87 -13.00 0.84
CA HIS A 606 13.05 -12.23 0.49
C HIS A 606 13.01 -11.92 -1.01
N PRO A 607 13.25 -10.67 -1.46
CA PRO A 607 13.10 -10.29 -2.88
C PRO A 607 13.86 -11.18 -3.86
N ASN A 608 15.06 -11.63 -3.46
CA ASN A 608 15.94 -12.46 -4.29
C ASN A 608 15.92 -13.95 -3.91
N ASN A 609 15.02 -14.39 -3.03
CA ASN A 609 15.02 -15.72 -2.43
C ASN A 609 16.33 -16.12 -1.71
N GLU A 610 17.22 -15.17 -1.36
CA GLU A 610 18.45 -15.43 -0.59
C GLU A 610 18.19 -15.81 0.87
N LYS A 611 16.97 -15.56 1.37
CA LYS A 611 16.47 -16.02 2.66
C LYS A 611 15.03 -16.51 2.52
N GLY A 612 14.50 -17.03 3.61
CA GLY A 612 13.13 -17.47 3.78
C GLY A 612 12.85 -18.84 3.21
N ARG A 613 13.89 -19.61 2.87
CA ARG A 613 13.82 -20.95 2.27
C ARG A 613 13.85 -22.03 3.35
N ALA A 614 13.00 -21.88 4.37
CA ALA A 614 12.93 -22.83 5.47
C ALA A 614 11.50 -23.00 5.99
N LEU A 615 11.22 -24.15 6.59
CA LEU A 615 10.06 -24.37 7.46
C LEU A 615 10.54 -24.48 8.91
N TYR A 616 9.92 -23.72 9.82
CA TYR A 616 10.30 -23.67 11.23
C TYR A 616 9.20 -24.27 12.11
N PHE A 617 9.64 -24.99 13.14
CA PHE A 617 8.85 -25.42 14.29
C PHE A 617 9.61 -24.96 15.52
N LEU A 618 9.05 -23.99 16.24
CA LEU A 618 9.61 -23.53 17.51
C LEU A 618 8.80 -24.09 18.67
N ASP A 619 9.47 -24.41 19.77
CA ASP A 619 8.80 -24.65 21.04
C ASP A 619 8.07 -23.37 21.46
N ILE A 620 6.77 -23.49 21.77
CA ILE A 620 5.95 -22.32 22.10
C ILE A 620 6.40 -21.64 23.40
N SER A 621 7.08 -22.37 24.29
CA SER A 621 7.41 -21.92 25.65
C SER A 621 8.64 -21.01 25.72
N ASP A 622 9.64 -21.22 24.86
CA ASP A 622 10.91 -20.48 24.89
C ASP A 622 11.36 -19.97 23.51
N GLY A 623 10.72 -20.40 22.42
CA GLY A 623 11.07 -20.00 21.05
C GLY A 623 12.25 -20.77 20.48
N ASP A 624 12.73 -21.81 21.15
CA ASP A 624 13.83 -22.63 20.65
C ASP A 624 13.38 -23.46 19.44
N ILE A 625 14.28 -23.62 18.46
CA ILE A 625 14.03 -24.43 17.28
C ILE A 625 13.96 -25.91 17.69
N ILE A 626 12.76 -26.50 17.59
CA ILE A 626 12.59 -27.96 17.67
C ILE A 626 12.97 -28.60 16.35
N PHE A 627 12.50 -28.01 15.25
CA PHE A 627 12.76 -28.51 13.90
C PHE A 627 12.86 -27.35 12.92
N LYS A 628 13.87 -27.42 12.05
CA LYS A 628 14.06 -26.54 10.90
C LYS A 628 14.34 -27.43 9.70
N TYR A 629 13.65 -27.17 8.59
CA TYR A 629 13.91 -27.85 7.33
C TYR A 629 14.18 -26.81 6.25
N ASP A 630 15.37 -26.86 5.67
CA ASP A 630 15.82 -25.85 4.71
C ASP A 630 16.62 -26.45 3.53
N SER A 631 17.26 -25.58 2.76
CA SER A 631 18.06 -25.97 1.60
C SER A 631 19.24 -26.92 1.91
N THR A 632 19.66 -27.03 3.17
CA THR A 632 20.69 -27.97 3.62
C THR A 632 20.15 -29.40 3.77
N ASP A 633 18.86 -29.54 4.09
CA ASP A 633 18.15 -30.82 4.14
C ASP A 633 17.67 -31.24 2.74
N ASN A 634 17.24 -30.28 1.92
CA ASN A 634 16.82 -30.52 0.55
C ASN A 634 17.19 -29.37 -0.39
N ALA A 635 18.13 -29.64 -1.30
CA ALA A 635 18.64 -28.66 -2.26
C ALA A 635 17.59 -28.13 -3.27
N ASP A 636 16.43 -28.76 -3.38
CA ASP A 636 15.32 -28.30 -4.22
C ASP A 636 14.56 -27.11 -3.58
N ILE A 637 14.80 -26.83 -2.29
CA ILE A 637 14.25 -25.65 -1.62
C ILE A 637 15.04 -24.39 -2.03
N GLN A 638 14.66 -23.84 -3.18
CA GLN A 638 15.31 -22.68 -3.81
C GLN A 638 14.53 -21.36 -3.64
N TYR A 639 13.27 -21.43 -3.20
CA TYR A 639 12.38 -20.29 -3.12
C TYR A 639 11.87 -20.06 -1.70
N SER A 640 11.59 -18.80 -1.36
CA SER A 640 11.12 -18.43 -0.03
C SER A 640 9.69 -18.94 0.24
N PHE A 641 9.35 -19.17 1.52
CA PHE A 641 8.04 -19.60 1.99
C PHE A 641 7.27 -18.47 2.70
N PRO A 642 6.68 -17.51 1.98
CA PRO A 642 5.90 -16.43 2.60
C PRO A 642 4.46 -16.86 2.94
N SER A 643 4.00 -18.01 2.46
CA SER A 643 2.65 -18.49 2.73
C SER A 643 2.51 -19.04 4.15
N ALA A 644 1.31 -18.98 4.71
CA ALA A 644 1.02 -19.61 6.00
C ALA A 644 0.94 -21.15 5.81
N PRO A 645 1.61 -21.95 6.67
CA PRO A 645 1.49 -23.40 6.57
C PRO A 645 0.06 -23.87 6.90
N ASN A 646 -0.36 -24.96 6.26
CA ASN A 646 -1.58 -25.68 6.59
C ASN A 646 -1.22 -26.97 7.34
N LEU A 647 -1.70 -27.08 8.58
CA LEU A 647 -1.39 -28.19 9.50
C LEU A 647 -2.57 -29.16 9.51
N LEU A 648 -2.31 -30.44 9.27
CA LEU A 648 -3.32 -31.49 9.19
C LEU A 648 -3.04 -32.59 10.20
N ASP A 649 -4.06 -32.87 11.01
CA ASP A 649 -4.20 -34.09 11.79
C ASP A 649 -4.89 -35.15 10.91
N MET A 650 -4.23 -36.27 10.70
CA MET A 650 -4.71 -37.36 9.87
C MET A 650 -5.31 -38.47 10.77
N PRO A 651 -6.20 -39.34 10.24
CA PRO A 651 -6.71 -40.47 11.02
C PRO A 651 -5.56 -41.24 11.71
N PRO A 652 -5.62 -41.42 13.05
CA PRO A 652 -6.84 -41.53 13.87
C PRO A 652 -7.49 -40.24 14.40
N LEU A 653 -7.00 -39.04 14.04
CA LEU A 653 -7.49 -37.75 14.57
C LEU A 653 -7.22 -37.61 16.08
N ASP A 654 -5.94 -37.73 16.45
CA ASP A 654 -5.50 -37.71 17.85
C ASP A 654 -5.05 -36.32 18.34
N ASN A 655 -5.35 -35.27 17.58
CA ASN A 655 -5.00 -33.86 17.82
C ASN A 655 -3.49 -33.57 17.72
N PHE A 656 -2.74 -34.37 16.96
CA PHE A 656 -1.35 -34.09 16.63
C PHE A 656 -1.22 -33.77 15.13
N VAL A 657 -0.29 -32.87 14.79
CA VAL A 657 -0.01 -32.60 13.38
C VAL A 657 0.74 -33.79 12.79
N ASP A 658 0.21 -34.34 11.69
CA ASP A 658 0.86 -35.39 10.91
C ASP A 658 1.46 -34.86 9.62
N ARG A 659 0.82 -33.84 9.02
CA ARG A 659 1.21 -33.28 7.73
C ARG A 659 1.17 -31.77 7.72
N VAL A 660 2.17 -31.20 7.07
CA VAL A 660 2.22 -29.77 6.76
C VAL A 660 2.28 -29.56 5.26
N TYR A 661 1.41 -28.69 4.76
CA TYR A 661 1.45 -28.20 3.38
C TYR A 661 1.76 -26.72 3.35
N ILE A 662 2.65 -26.30 2.46
CA ILE A 662 3.04 -24.90 2.33
C ILE A 662 3.49 -24.60 0.90
N GLY A 663 3.09 -23.44 0.39
CA GLY A 663 3.49 -22.95 -0.93
C GLY A 663 4.74 -22.05 -0.84
N ASP A 664 5.60 -22.10 -1.85
CA ASP A 664 6.76 -21.20 -1.98
C ASP A 664 6.58 -20.16 -3.10
N MET A 665 7.52 -19.22 -3.19
CA MET A 665 7.58 -18.18 -4.25
C MET A 665 7.84 -18.75 -5.66
N GLY A 666 8.24 -20.01 -5.79
CA GLY A 666 8.40 -20.70 -7.07
C GLY A 666 7.11 -21.35 -7.58
N GLY A 667 6.00 -21.23 -6.82
CA GLY A 667 4.73 -21.86 -7.15
C GLY A 667 4.67 -23.35 -6.79
N GLN A 668 5.64 -23.86 -6.03
CA GLN A 668 5.68 -25.26 -5.62
C GLN A 668 4.83 -25.47 -4.37
N MET A 669 4.18 -26.64 -4.29
CA MET A 669 3.46 -27.07 -3.10
C MET A 669 4.27 -28.14 -2.39
N TRP A 670 4.75 -27.82 -1.19
CA TRP A 670 5.54 -28.72 -0.38
C TRP A 670 4.66 -29.47 0.60
N ARG A 671 5.01 -30.73 0.85
CA ARG A 671 4.41 -31.57 1.89
C ARG A 671 5.50 -32.10 2.81
N PHE A 672 5.32 -31.89 4.10
CA PHE A 672 6.17 -32.44 5.16
C PHE A 672 5.37 -33.46 5.96
N ASP A 673 5.92 -34.66 6.15
CA ASP A 673 5.32 -35.71 6.99
C ASP A 673 5.99 -35.66 8.38
N VAL A 674 5.25 -35.21 9.39
CA VAL A 674 5.74 -34.89 10.74
C VAL A 674 5.13 -35.78 11.84
N SER A 675 4.59 -36.94 11.46
CA SER A 675 4.00 -37.90 12.40
C SER A 675 5.04 -38.58 13.30
N ASP A 676 4.58 -39.15 14.42
CA ASP A 676 5.38 -39.86 15.44
C ASP A 676 6.31 -40.97 14.92
N SER A 677 6.04 -41.53 13.73
CA SER A 677 6.93 -42.51 13.10
C SER A 677 8.17 -41.88 12.45
N ASN A 678 8.11 -40.58 12.15
CA ASN A 678 9.11 -39.81 11.43
C ASN A 678 9.81 -38.73 12.28
N THR A 679 9.25 -38.34 13.43
CA THR A 679 9.88 -37.45 14.41
C THR A 679 10.74 -38.26 15.38
N SER A 680 12.00 -38.48 15.00
CA SER A 680 13.02 -39.19 15.80
C SER A 680 14.22 -38.33 16.10
#